data_AF-A0A7L4FX27-F1
#
_entry.id   AF-A0A7L4FX27-F1
#
_cell.length_a   1.000
_cell.length_b   1.000
_cell.length_c   1.000
_cell.angle_alpha   90.00
_cell.angle_beta   90.00
_cell.angle_gamma   90.00
#
_symmetry.space_group_name_H-M   'P 1'
#
loop_
_entity.id
_entity.type
_entity.pdbx_description
1 polymer ?
#
loop_
_entity_poly.entity_id
_entity_poly.type
_entity_poly.pdbx_seq_one_letter_code
_entity_poly.pdbx_strand_id
1 'polypeptide(L)'
;QAVASLPEDMRPGPDLYGFPWEIVICAGVVGTFTILLFLYRSYQSVSHLTVGVFLGREKKLANKIAELVEDKCKTLEKLSLCKKEVMVIYCFHMCHRNGLNLSSIESIKLEMHEKLSKSNLELNHELENLEKELEEEKSKQSENDNLVAEIQKRVESLENEAKSIQSQIDEAKSTLKVYQINTERLKTSIQDAVDETSHLQESEKQLLQEAEGWGERFSELNEQTKMFESSKADIEEVLKNKESQVKSLTQYLLKMKDWSSAISEDDDAEDNHWDIDIKGETENGEPLVFDNLKMPFFFFFNFFYLNFFLKTLETERDQMYSKLSDESKAKGELTERIENLQSQQASLQSENEHFESEVQKLQQKLKVMTELYQENEMKLHRKLTVEERERLQKEEKLSKVDEKINHAAEELNSYRQRAKDLEEELERTIRSYQNQITSHEKKAHDNWLTARAAERHLSDIKKENAHNRQKLTEAEFKLDLLEKDPYALDVPVRSFGREHSPYGPSPMGRPSSETRAFLSPPTLLEGPLRLSPLLPGGGGGRGSRGPTAMYEAGSERGELSSDRLTDPHRPPSDTGSLSPPWDRERRIILPPPGEPYSDPVLPPRRPERFFPNPPNTGRLSGPAELRTYNMQSFDK
;
A
#
# COMPACT_ATOMS: atom_id res chain seq x y z
N GLN A 1 17.20 20.08 -77.19
CA GLN A 1 16.52 19.64 -78.44
C GLN A 1 16.74 18.16 -78.79
N ALA A 2 17.32 17.32 -77.90
CA ALA A 2 17.57 15.89 -78.19
C ALA A 2 16.46 14.92 -77.69
N VAL A 3 15.47 15.41 -76.95
CA VAL A 3 14.41 14.57 -76.33
C VAL A 3 13.22 14.33 -77.27
N ALA A 4 13.08 15.11 -78.34
CA ALA A 4 11.93 15.04 -79.25
C ALA A 4 11.97 13.88 -80.26
N SER A 5 13.10 13.17 -80.37
CA SER A 5 13.35 12.14 -81.39
C SER A 5 13.41 10.70 -80.84
N LEU A 6 12.91 10.47 -79.63
CA LEU A 6 12.81 9.13 -79.03
C LEU A 6 11.41 8.50 -79.23
N PRO A 7 11.32 7.16 -79.39
CA PRO A 7 10.04 6.44 -79.51
C PRO A 7 9.11 6.69 -78.32
N GLU A 8 7.80 6.55 -78.54
CA GLU A 8 6.78 6.92 -77.54
C GLU A 8 6.90 6.11 -76.23
N ASP A 9 7.31 4.84 -76.29
CA ASP A 9 7.55 3.98 -75.13
C ASP A 9 8.79 4.37 -74.27
N MET A 10 9.64 5.27 -74.76
CA MET A 10 10.82 5.77 -74.04
C MET A 10 10.72 7.25 -73.65
N ARG A 11 9.54 7.87 -73.82
CA ARG A 11 9.27 9.19 -73.24
C ARG A 11 8.95 9.02 -71.76
N PRO A 12 9.63 9.72 -70.84
CA PRO A 12 9.18 9.81 -69.46
C PRO A 12 7.77 10.41 -69.46
N GLY A 13 6.79 9.72 -68.86
CA GLY A 13 5.46 10.27 -68.62
C GLY A 13 5.54 11.52 -67.74
N PRO A 14 4.49 12.37 -67.69
CA PRO A 14 4.54 13.64 -66.95
C PRO A 14 4.77 13.50 -65.44
N ASP A 15 4.53 12.31 -64.88
CA ASP A 15 4.64 12.01 -63.46
C ASP A 15 5.42 10.71 -63.21
N LEU A 16 6.21 10.66 -62.14
CA LEU A 16 6.85 9.44 -61.65
C LEU A 16 6.02 8.90 -60.48
N TYR A 17 5.39 7.73 -60.64
CA TYR A 17 4.50 7.12 -59.64
C TYR A 17 3.41 8.08 -59.09
N GLY A 18 2.89 8.97 -59.94
CA GLY A 18 1.83 9.94 -59.58
C GLY A 18 2.33 11.25 -58.94
N PHE A 19 3.64 11.49 -58.90
CA PHE A 19 4.22 12.78 -58.50
C PHE A 19 4.83 13.53 -59.70
N PRO A 20 4.57 14.84 -59.86
CA PRO A 20 5.12 15.63 -60.97
C PRO A 20 6.65 15.73 -60.88
N TRP A 21 7.32 15.70 -62.04
CA TRP A 21 8.79 15.70 -62.14
C TRP A 21 9.48 16.82 -61.36
N GLU A 22 8.85 17.98 -61.23
CA GLU A 22 9.39 19.11 -60.47
C GLU A 22 9.66 18.74 -59.00
N ILE A 23 8.74 18.00 -58.37
CA ILE A 23 8.90 17.52 -56.98
C ILE A 23 9.98 16.45 -56.90
N VAL A 24 10.03 15.54 -57.89
CA VAL A 24 11.04 14.47 -57.96
C VAL A 24 12.45 15.04 -58.13
N ILE A 25 12.61 16.06 -58.99
CA ILE A 25 13.86 16.77 -59.23
C ILE A 25 14.25 17.58 -57.98
N CYS A 26 13.32 18.31 -57.35
CA CYS A 26 13.59 19.02 -56.10
C CYS A 26 14.01 18.06 -54.97
N ALA A 27 13.32 16.94 -54.78
CA ALA A 27 13.68 15.93 -53.80
C ALA A 27 15.05 15.30 -54.10
N GLY A 28 15.35 15.01 -55.37
CA GLY A 28 16.66 14.54 -55.81
C GLY A 28 17.78 15.55 -55.54
N VAL A 29 17.58 16.82 -55.90
CA VAL A 29 18.54 17.91 -55.63
C VAL A 29 18.78 18.06 -54.13
N VAL A 30 17.72 18.14 -53.31
CA VAL A 30 17.83 18.22 -51.84
C VAL A 30 18.56 16.98 -51.29
N GLY A 31 18.25 15.78 -51.77
CA GLY A 31 18.94 14.54 -51.40
C GLY A 31 20.42 14.53 -51.76
N THR A 32 20.81 15.01 -52.94
CA THR A 32 22.23 15.17 -53.30
C THR A 32 22.92 16.23 -52.42
N PHE A 33 22.21 17.31 -52.06
CA PHE A 33 22.75 18.36 -51.20
C PHE A 33 22.95 17.87 -49.75
N THR A 34 22.04 17.07 -49.21
CA THR A 34 22.20 16.48 -47.86
C THR A 34 23.32 15.44 -47.83
N ILE A 35 23.48 14.63 -48.89
CA ILE A 35 24.62 13.72 -49.05
C ILE A 35 25.94 14.51 -49.15
N LEU A 36 25.99 15.59 -49.95
CA LEU A 36 27.17 16.44 -50.06
C LEU A 36 27.51 17.14 -48.74
N LEU A 37 26.52 17.60 -47.98
CA LEU A 37 26.72 18.16 -46.63
C LEU A 37 27.21 17.10 -45.64
N PHE A 38 26.73 15.85 -45.73
CA PHE A 38 27.20 14.74 -44.91
C PHE A 38 28.63 14.33 -45.27
N LEU A 39 28.97 14.28 -46.57
CA LEU A 39 30.32 14.03 -47.06
C LEU A 39 31.27 15.17 -46.69
N TYR A 40 30.83 16.42 -46.79
CA TYR A 40 31.61 17.59 -46.35
C TYR A 40 31.83 17.56 -44.83
N ARG A 41 30.80 17.27 -44.02
CA ARG A 41 30.91 17.18 -42.56
C ARG A 41 31.78 15.99 -42.12
N SER A 42 31.69 14.84 -42.79
CA SER A 42 32.55 13.70 -42.49
C SER A 42 33.99 13.92 -42.98
N TYR A 43 34.22 14.53 -44.15
CA TYR A 43 35.54 15.00 -44.58
C TYR A 43 36.12 16.05 -43.63
N GLN A 44 35.31 16.98 -43.13
CA GLN A 44 35.73 17.99 -42.15
C GLN A 44 36.05 17.34 -40.79
N SER A 45 35.26 16.39 -40.31
CA SER A 45 35.59 15.62 -39.10
C SER A 45 36.87 14.80 -39.26
N VAL A 46 37.04 14.09 -40.39
CA VAL A 46 38.26 13.35 -40.70
C VAL A 46 39.45 14.30 -40.87
N SER A 47 39.26 15.49 -41.45
CA SER A 47 40.32 16.50 -41.58
C SER A 47 40.69 17.13 -40.24
N HIS A 48 39.74 17.51 -39.38
CA HIS A 48 40.06 18.01 -38.05
C HIS A 48 40.69 16.94 -37.16
N LEU A 49 40.27 15.67 -37.28
CA LEU A 49 40.88 14.55 -36.54
C LEU A 49 42.28 14.21 -37.07
N THR A 50 42.43 14.08 -38.39
CA THR A 50 43.74 13.78 -38.99
C THR A 50 44.69 14.96 -38.88
N VAL A 51 44.31 16.18 -39.27
CA VAL A 51 45.15 17.39 -39.06
C VAL A 51 45.41 17.60 -37.57
N GLY A 52 44.45 17.39 -36.67
CA GLY A 52 44.71 17.47 -35.22
C GLY A 52 45.78 16.48 -34.74
N VAL A 53 45.70 15.22 -35.18
CA VAL A 53 46.69 14.18 -34.82
C VAL A 53 48.02 14.34 -35.56
N PHE A 54 48.03 14.74 -36.83
CA PHE A 54 49.23 15.00 -37.62
C PHE A 54 49.95 16.26 -37.14
N LEU A 55 49.24 17.39 -36.98
CA LEU A 55 49.81 18.63 -36.45
C LEU A 55 50.23 18.47 -34.97
N GLY A 56 49.53 17.64 -34.19
CA GLY A 56 49.95 17.23 -32.85
C GLY A 56 51.22 16.38 -32.85
N ARG A 57 51.34 15.42 -33.79
CA ARG A 57 52.56 14.60 -33.98
C ARG A 57 53.72 15.43 -34.52
N GLU A 58 53.48 16.31 -35.49
CA GLU A 58 54.48 17.23 -36.02
C GLU A 58 54.93 18.22 -34.97
N LYS A 59 54.02 18.82 -34.18
CA LYS A 59 54.41 19.69 -33.06
C LYS A 59 55.20 18.93 -32.00
N LYS A 60 54.84 17.68 -31.70
CA LYS A 60 55.60 16.81 -30.78
C LYS A 60 56.96 16.40 -31.36
N LEU A 61 57.06 16.21 -32.68
CA LEU A 61 58.31 15.88 -33.37
C LEU A 61 59.21 17.12 -33.52
N ALA A 62 58.64 18.29 -33.82
CA ALA A 62 59.32 19.58 -33.90
C ALA A 62 59.84 20.01 -32.52
N ASN A 63 59.06 19.83 -31.45
CA ASN A 63 59.54 20.03 -30.09
C ASN A 63 60.71 19.09 -29.76
N LYS A 64 60.61 17.80 -30.10
CA LYS A 64 61.73 16.85 -29.94
C LYS A 64 62.95 17.20 -30.78
N ILE A 65 62.75 17.70 -32.01
CA ILE A 65 63.85 18.15 -32.87
C ILE A 65 64.47 19.42 -32.31
N ALA A 66 63.69 20.37 -31.79
CA ALA A 66 64.17 21.58 -31.14
C ALA A 66 64.97 21.25 -29.88
N GLU A 67 64.45 20.37 -29.01
CA GLU A 67 65.14 19.83 -27.83
C GLU A 67 66.46 19.15 -28.21
N LEU A 68 66.46 18.26 -29.21
CA LEU A 68 67.65 17.54 -29.67
C LEU A 68 68.64 18.46 -30.43
N VAL A 69 68.17 19.53 -31.07
CA VAL A 69 69.02 20.59 -31.66
C VAL A 69 69.61 21.46 -30.56
N GLU A 70 68.84 21.83 -29.53
CA GLU A 70 69.31 22.61 -28.40
C GLU A 70 70.34 21.81 -27.58
N ASP A 71 70.11 20.52 -27.36
CA ASP A 71 71.09 19.61 -26.76
C ASP A 71 72.31 19.40 -27.64
N LYS A 72 72.15 19.35 -28.97
CA LYS A 72 73.31 19.38 -29.90
C LYS A 72 74.06 20.71 -29.83
N CYS A 73 73.38 21.85 -29.66
CA CYS A 73 74.03 23.14 -29.46
C CYS A 73 74.74 23.20 -28.10
N LYS A 74 74.11 22.77 -27.00
CA LYS A 74 74.71 22.67 -25.66
C LYS A 74 75.91 21.72 -25.65
N THR A 75 75.83 20.57 -26.32
CA THR A 75 76.96 19.63 -26.42
C THR A 75 78.06 20.15 -27.34
N LEU A 76 77.75 20.87 -28.42
CA LEU A 76 78.73 21.49 -29.30
C LEU A 76 79.38 22.73 -28.65
N GLU A 77 78.66 23.45 -27.80
CA GLU A 77 79.17 24.52 -26.96
C GLU A 77 80.10 23.94 -25.87
N LYS A 78 79.67 22.91 -25.13
CA LYS A 78 80.53 22.15 -24.21
C LYS A 78 81.76 21.57 -24.91
N LEU A 79 81.63 21.08 -26.15
CA LEU A 79 82.75 20.60 -26.95
C LEU A 79 83.64 21.75 -27.45
N SER A 80 83.10 22.94 -27.69
CA SER A 80 83.89 24.15 -27.98
C SER A 80 84.65 24.65 -26.75
N LEU A 81 84.05 24.50 -25.56
CA LEU A 81 84.61 24.89 -24.27
C LEU A 81 85.71 23.89 -23.89
N CYS A 82 85.44 22.60 -23.98
CA CYS A 82 86.45 21.53 -23.90
C CYS A 82 87.56 21.70 -24.95
N LYS A 83 87.25 22.10 -26.20
CA LYS A 83 88.28 22.41 -27.21
C LYS A 83 89.12 23.63 -26.83
N LYS A 84 88.53 24.66 -26.23
CA LYS A 84 89.27 25.81 -25.67
C LYS A 84 90.13 25.37 -24.49
N GLU A 85 89.61 24.56 -23.56
CA GLU A 85 90.37 24.01 -22.43
C GLU A 85 91.51 23.10 -22.90
N VAL A 86 91.28 22.20 -23.85
CA VAL A 86 92.33 21.37 -24.47
C VAL A 86 93.35 22.24 -25.22
N MET A 87 92.93 23.33 -25.87
CA MET A 87 93.86 24.27 -26.49
C MET A 87 94.65 25.08 -25.44
N VAL A 88 94.03 25.47 -24.33
CA VAL A 88 94.68 26.12 -23.18
C VAL A 88 95.66 25.17 -22.51
N ILE A 89 95.29 23.90 -22.30
CA ILE A 89 96.17 22.84 -21.79
C ILE A 89 97.30 22.57 -22.78
N TYR A 90 97.04 22.54 -24.10
CA TYR A 90 98.07 22.36 -25.13
C TYR A 90 99.04 23.55 -25.19
N CYS A 91 98.53 24.78 -25.08
CA CYS A 91 99.35 26.00 -24.98
C CYS A 91 100.14 26.03 -23.66
N PHE A 92 99.51 25.67 -22.55
CA PHE A 92 100.14 25.53 -21.23
C PHE A 92 101.23 24.47 -21.26
N HIS A 93 101.02 23.33 -21.93
CA HIS A 93 102.00 22.25 -22.08
C HIS A 93 103.13 22.62 -23.07
N MET A 94 102.86 23.45 -24.07
CA MET A 94 103.90 24.06 -24.93
C MET A 94 104.74 25.10 -24.17
N CYS A 95 104.11 25.97 -23.36
CA CYS A 95 104.82 26.88 -22.45
C CYS A 95 105.63 26.12 -21.40
N HIS A 96 105.05 25.08 -20.78
CA HIS A 96 105.69 24.24 -19.77
C HIS A 96 106.88 23.46 -20.36
N ARG A 97 106.85 23.09 -21.66
CA ARG A 97 108.00 22.48 -22.34
C ARG A 97 109.18 23.45 -22.51
N ASN A 98 108.95 24.76 -22.39
CA ASN A 98 109.98 25.81 -22.52
C ASN A 98 110.32 26.53 -21.20
N GLY A 99 109.79 26.11 -20.04
CA GLY A 99 110.36 26.48 -18.73
C GLY A 99 109.40 26.73 -17.56
N LEU A 100 109.60 25.96 -16.48
CA LEU A 100 109.36 26.27 -15.06
C LEU A 100 108.06 27.01 -14.63
N ASN A 101 107.20 26.31 -13.88
CA ASN A 101 107.05 26.52 -12.42
C ASN A 101 106.08 25.51 -11.78
N LEU A 102 106.57 24.76 -10.78
CA LEU A 102 105.78 23.70 -10.11
C LEU A 102 104.65 24.26 -9.21
N SER A 103 104.86 25.45 -8.64
CA SER A 103 103.94 26.12 -7.70
C SER A 103 102.62 26.58 -8.33
N SER A 104 102.62 26.88 -9.63
CA SER A 104 101.40 27.27 -10.37
C SER A 104 100.45 26.09 -10.60
N ILE A 105 100.96 24.86 -10.62
CA ILE A 105 100.13 23.65 -10.80
C ILE A 105 99.42 23.28 -9.50
N GLU A 106 100.12 23.39 -8.37
CA GLU A 106 99.57 23.05 -7.05
C GLU A 106 98.49 24.03 -6.59
N SER A 107 98.65 25.32 -6.91
CA SER A 107 97.61 26.34 -6.68
C SER A 107 96.35 26.12 -7.54
N ILE A 108 96.48 25.80 -8.83
CA ILE A 108 95.34 25.45 -9.70
C ILE A 108 94.63 24.17 -9.19
N LYS A 109 95.39 23.16 -8.74
CA LYS A 109 94.83 21.93 -8.18
C LYS A 109 94.05 22.19 -6.88
N LEU A 110 94.56 23.07 -6.02
CA LEU A 110 93.87 23.50 -4.80
C LEU A 110 92.56 24.24 -5.13
N GLU A 111 92.60 25.18 -6.08
CA GLU A 111 91.42 25.93 -6.54
C GLU A 111 90.36 25.02 -7.17
N MET A 112 90.76 24.03 -7.96
CA MET A 112 89.85 23.01 -8.50
C MET A 112 89.24 22.15 -7.37
N HIS A 113 90.02 21.76 -6.36
CA HIS A 113 89.51 20.99 -5.23
C HIS A 113 88.52 21.81 -4.38
N GLU A 114 88.75 23.12 -4.23
CA GLU A 114 87.83 24.03 -3.52
C GLU A 114 86.53 24.28 -4.32
N LYS A 115 86.62 24.40 -5.64
CA LYS A 115 85.44 24.49 -6.52
C LYS A 115 84.63 23.19 -6.50
N LEU A 116 85.31 22.04 -6.54
CA LEU A 116 84.68 20.73 -6.43
C LEU A 116 84.01 20.54 -5.06
N SER A 117 84.66 20.93 -3.96
CA SER A 117 84.07 20.80 -2.62
C SER A 117 82.86 21.72 -2.43
N LYS A 118 82.91 22.96 -2.96
CA LYS A 118 81.75 23.86 -3.00
C LYS A 118 80.59 23.27 -3.79
N SER A 119 80.84 22.76 -4.99
CA SER A 119 79.80 22.11 -5.81
C SER A 119 79.25 20.84 -5.17
N ASN A 120 80.06 20.04 -4.48
CA ASN A 120 79.58 18.88 -3.71
C ASN A 120 78.70 19.29 -2.52
N LEU A 121 79.03 20.39 -1.83
CA LEU A 121 78.19 20.90 -0.73
C LEU A 121 76.85 21.42 -1.26
N GLU A 122 76.85 22.10 -2.42
CA GLU A 122 75.65 22.58 -3.11
C GLU A 122 74.76 21.41 -3.57
N LEU A 123 75.33 20.40 -4.24
CA LEU A 123 74.63 19.18 -4.64
C LEU A 123 74.09 18.37 -3.44
N ASN A 124 74.82 18.29 -2.33
CA ASN A 124 74.33 17.63 -1.12
C ASN A 124 73.13 18.38 -0.50
N HIS A 125 73.13 19.72 -0.56
CA HIS A 125 72.00 20.52 -0.10
C HIS A 125 70.79 20.40 -1.05
N GLU A 126 71.01 20.32 -2.37
CA GLU A 126 69.95 19.99 -3.33
C GLU A 126 69.37 18.60 -3.09
N LEU A 127 70.21 17.59 -2.82
CA LEU A 127 69.76 16.24 -2.45
C LEU A 127 68.94 16.23 -1.16
N GLU A 128 69.37 16.92 -0.11
CA GLU A 128 68.62 17.02 1.16
C GLU A 128 67.27 17.73 0.98
N ASN A 129 67.19 18.72 0.08
CA ASN A 129 65.93 19.37 -0.28
C ASN A 129 64.99 18.45 -1.07
N LEU A 130 65.52 17.74 -2.08
CA LEU A 130 64.75 16.78 -2.87
C LEU A 130 64.26 15.58 -2.03
N GLU A 131 65.04 15.17 -1.01
CA GLU A 131 64.62 14.14 -0.06
C GLU A 131 63.45 14.61 0.82
N LYS A 132 63.45 15.88 1.25
CA LYS A 132 62.31 16.49 1.96
C LYS A 132 61.07 16.61 1.08
N GLU A 133 61.22 17.12 -0.14
CA GLU A 133 60.12 17.20 -1.12
C GLU A 133 59.53 15.82 -1.43
N LEU A 134 60.37 14.79 -1.56
CA LEU A 134 59.94 13.41 -1.76
C LEU A 134 59.14 12.86 -0.56
N GLU A 135 59.54 13.17 0.67
CA GLU A 135 58.81 12.72 1.87
C GLU A 135 57.50 13.48 2.06
N GLU A 136 57.45 14.76 1.70
CA GLU A 136 56.20 15.54 1.62
C GLU A 136 55.24 15.02 0.53
N GLU A 137 55.74 14.59 -0.63
CA GLU A 137 54.89 13.97 -1.66
C GLU A 137 54.42 12.56 -1.25
N LYS A 138 55.24 11.78 -0.53
CA LYS A 138 54.79 10.50 0.05
C LYS A 138 53.67 10.69 1.07
N SER A 139 53.76 11.70 1.95
CA SER A 139 52.70 11.95 2.94
C SER A 139 51.41 12.37 2.27
N LYS A 140 51.45 13.31 1.30
CA LYS A 140 50.31 13.68 0.45
C LYS A 140 49.73 12.49 -0.32
N GLN A 141 50.57 11.61 -0.87
CA GLN A 141 50.10 10.39 -1.54
C GLN A 141 49.33 9.49 -0.58
N SER A 142 49.82 9.31 0.66
CA SER A 142 49.11 8.52 1.67
C SER A 142 47.78 9.14 2.09
N GLU A 143 47.68 10.47 2.16
CA GLU A 143 46.41 11.19 2.39
C GLU A 143 45.44 11.00 1.22
N ASN A 144 45.92 11.11 -0.03
CA ASN A 144 45.14 10.86 -1.23
C ASN A 144 44.63 9.41 -1.30
N ASP A 145 45.48 8.42 -0.97
CA ASP A 145 45.09 7.00 -0.96
C ASP A 145 43.98 6.74 0.08
N ASN A 146 44.06 7.38 1.26
CA ASN A 146 43.00 7.32 2.28
C ASN A 146 41.69 7.94 1.78
N LEU A 147 41.74 9.10 1.12
CA LEU A 147 40.57 9.75 0.52
C LEU A 147 39.95 8.91 -0.60
N VAL A 148 40.76 8.28 -1.45
CA VAL A 148 40.30 7.35 -2.50
C VAL A 148 39.59 6.15 -1.87
N ALA A 149 40.13 5.55 -0.81
CA ALA A 149 39.50 4.45 -0.09
C ALA A 149 38.16 4.86 0.54
N GLU A 150 38.06 6.07 1.10
CA GLU A 150 36.80 6.59 1.63
C GLU A 150 35.76 6.84 0.52
N ILE A 151 36.16 7.47 -0.59
CA ILE A 151 35.30 7.70 -1.75
C ILE A 151 34.79 6.37 -2.30
N GLN A 152 35.65 5.36 -2.44
CA GLN A 152 35.26 4.05 -2.95
C GLN A 152 34.24 3.36 -2.02
N LYS A 153 34.45 3.42 -0.70
CA LYS A 153 33.47 2.93 0.29
C LYS A 153 32.13 3.66 0.23
N ARG A 154 32.13 4.98 -0.02
CA ARG A 154 30.91 5.76 -0.24
C ARG A 154 30.20 5.37 -1.55
N VAL A 155 30.94 5.12 -2.63
CA VAL A 155 30.41 4.63 -3.92
C VAL A 155 29.77 3.25 -3.76
N GLU A 156 30.44 2.31 -3.09
CA GLU A 156 29.89 0.98 -2.79
C GLU A 156 28.60 1.05 -1.95
N SER A 157 28.56 1.96 -0.96
CA SER A 157 27.35 2.22 -0.16
C SER A 157 26.19 2.71 -1.02
N LEU A 158 26.43 3.69 -1.90
CA LEU A 158 25.42 4.26 -2.80
C LEU A 158 24.97 3.26 -3.87
N GLU A 159 25.86 2.38 -4.35
CA GLU A 159 25.49 1.31 -5.29
C GLU A 159 24.54 0.29 -4.63
N ASN A 160 24.79 -0.05 -3.36
CA ASN A 160 23.91 -0.93 -2.59
C ASN A 160 22.56 -0.27 -2.26
N GLU A 161 22.54 1.03 -1.97
CA GLU A 161 21.31 1.81 -1.83
C GLU A 161 20.51 1.85 -3.15
N ALA A 162 21.17 2.10 -4.28
CA ALA A 162 20.54 2.08 -5.61
C ALA A 162 19.94 0.70 -5.95
N LYS A 163 20.62 -0.41 -5.60
CA LYS A 163 20.08 -1.78 -5.73
C LYS A 163 18.85 -2.00 -4.84
N SER A 164 18.85 -1.45 -3.62
CA SER A 164 17.70 -1.52 -2.70
C SER A 164 16.49 -0.74 -3.26
N ILE A 165 16.71 0.49 -3.72
CA ILE A 165 15.69 1.32 -4.37
C ILE A 165 15.14 0.63 -5.63
N GLN A 166 16.00 0.01 -6.44
CA GLN A 166 15.56 -0.75 -7.61
C GLN A 166 14.64 -1.93 -7.22
N SER A 167 14.96 -2.66 -6.14
CA SER A 167 14.09 -3.71 -5.61
C SER A 167 12.74 -3.17 -5.14
N GLN A 168 12.71 -2.02 -4.44
CA GLN A 168 11.46 -1.37 -4.02
C GLN A 168 10.63 -0.89 -5.22
N ILE A 169 11.28 -0.37 -6.26
CA ILE A 169 10.62 0.03 -7.52
C ILE A 169 9.96 -1.19 -8.19
N ASP A 170 10.62 -2.34 -8.22
CA ASP A 170 10.07 -3.54 -8.85
C ASP A 170 8.96 -4.20 -8.01
N GLU A 171 9.05 -4.13 -6.67
CA GLU A 171 7.94 -4.45 -5.77
C GLU A 171 6.74 -3.52 -6.01
N ALA A 172 6.94 -2.20 -6.05
CA ALA A 172 5.89 -1.22 -6.32
C ALA A 172 5.26 -1.37 -7.72
N LYS A 173 6.03 -1.76 -8.75
CA LYS A 173 5.48 -2.13 -10.06
C LYS A 173 4.60 -3.38 -9.97
N SER A 174 4.95 -4.34 -9.12
CA SER A 174 4.15 -5.56 -8.94
C SER A 174 2.81 -5.27 -8.25
N THR A 175 2.81 -4.44 -7.21
CA THR A 175 1.58 -4.03 -6.51
C THR A 175 0.69 -3.17 -7.40
N LEU A 176 1.26 -2.25 -8.19
CA LEU A 176 0.53 -1.45 -9.18
C LEU A 176 -0.17 -2.34 -10.22
N LYS A 177 0.47 -3.40 -10.72
CA LYS A 177 -0.18 -4.38 -11.62
C LYS A 177 -1.36 -5.10 -10.95
N VAL A 178 -1.22 -5.47 -9.68
CA VAL A 178 -2.33 -6.09 -8.90
C VAL A 178 -3.49 -5.11 -8.74
N TYR A 179 -3.22 -3.83 -8.43
CA TYR A 179 -4.25 -2.81 -8.39
C TYR A 179 -4.93 -2.61 -9.75
N GLN A 180 -4.16 -2.54 -10.85
CA GLN A 180 -4.71 -2.42 -12.20
C GLN A 180 -5.66 -3.59 -12.56
N ILE A 181 -5.26 -4.83 -12.26
CA ILE A 181 -6.11 -6.02 -12.48
C ILE A 181 -7.40 -5.93 -11.63
N ASN A 182 -7.28 -5.50 -10.37
CA ASN A 182 -8.44 -5.31 -9.50
C ASN A 182 -9.37 -4.18 -9.98
N THR A 183 -8.83 -3.09 -10.53
CA THR A 183 -9.61 -2.00 -11.12
C THR A 183 -10.38 -2.46 -12.35
N GLU A 184 -9.75 -3.19 -13.28
CA GLU A 184 -10.46 -3.73 -14.45
C GLU A 184 -11.54 -4.76 -14.02
N ARG A 185 -11.26 -5.62 -13.03
CA ARG A 185 -12.26 -6.56 -12.48
C ARG A 185 -13.44 -5.84 -11.80
N LEU A 186 -13.19 -4.73 -11.11
CA LEU A 186 -14.24 -3.91 -10.51
C LEU A 186 -15.08 -3.23 -11.61
N LYS A 187 -14.43 -2.75 -12.66
CA LYS A 187 -15.06 -2.10 -13.82
C LYS A 187 -15.94 -3.08 -14.61
N THR A 188 -15.52 -4.32 -14.83
CA THR A 188 -16.42 -5.33 -15.42
C THR A 188 -17.60 -5.62 -14.51
N SER A 189 -17.38 -5.82 -13.21
CA SER A 189 -18.48 -6.05 -12.25
C SER A 189 -19.47 -4.88 -12.15
N ILE A 190 -19.02 -3.64 -12.36
CA ILE A 190 -19.91 -2.47 -12.46
C ILE A 190 -20.69 -2.49 -13.78
N GLN A 191 -20.07 -2.88 -14.89
CA GLN A 191 -20.76 -3.02 -16.18
C GLN A 191 -21.82 -4.12 -16.12
N ASP A 192 -21.48 -5.29 -15.57
CA ASP A 192 -22.40 -6.41 -15.39
C ASP A 192 -23.64 -5.96 -14.58
N ALA A 193 -23.44 -5.22 -13.48
CA ALA A 193 -24.52 -4.67 -12.68
C ALA A 193 -25.35 -3.59 -13.41
N VAL A 194 -24.72 -2.76 -14.25
CA VAL A 194 -25.42 -1.79 -15.12
C VAL A 194 -26.31 -2.54 -16.12
N ASP A 195 -25.79 -3.57 -16.76
CA ASP A 195 -26.52 -4.38 -17.74
C ASP A 195 -27.70 -5.12 -17.08
N GLU A 196 -27.51 -5.69 -15.89
CA GLU A 196 -28.58 -6.25 -15.05
C GLU A 196 -29.66 -5.20 -14.72
N THR A 197 -29.29 -3.99 -14.27
CA THR A 197 -30.28 -2.93 -14.00
C THR A 197 -31.03 -2.48 -15.25
N SER A 198 -30.39 -2.51 -16.42
CA SER A 198 -31.06 -2.19 -17.69
C SER A 198 -32.11 -3.24 -18.07
N HIS A 199 -31.82 -4.52 -17.88
CA HIS A 199 -32.77 -5.62 -18.07
C HIS A 199 -33.92 -5.56 -17.05
N LEU A 200 -33.63 -5.25 -15.78
CA LEU A 200 -34.67 -5.07 -14.76
C LEU A 200 -35.59 -3.89 -15.11
N GLN A 201 -35.04 -2.76 -15.57
CA GLN A 201 -35.83 -1.61 -16.01
C GLN A 201 -36.67 -1.91 -17.28
N GLU A 202 -36.21 -2.79 -18.17
CA GLU A 202 -37.01 -3.26 -19.30
C GLU A 202 -38.16 -4.17 -18.84
N SER A 203 -37.90 -5.09 -17.90
CA SER A 203 -38.94 -5.95 -17.32
C SER A 203 -39.98 -5.16 -16.51
N GLU A 204 -39.58 -4.10 -15.80
CA GLU A 204 -40.48 -3.17 -15.11
C GLU A 204 -41.47 -2.53 -16.10
N LYS A 205 -40.97 -2.04 -17.25
CA LYS A 205 -41.80 -1.46 -18.31
C LYS A 205 -42.79 -2.46 -18.90
N GLN A 206 -42.36 -3.71 -19.11
CA GLN A 206 -43.23 -4.79 -19.59
C GLN A 206 -44.35 -5.08 -18.58
N LEU A 207 -44.02 -5.22 -17.29
CA LEU A 207 -45.00 -5.45 -16.23
C LEU A 207 -45.97 -4.27 -16.05
N LEU A 208 -45.51 -3.02 -16.22
CA LEU A 208 -46.38 -1.84 -16.23
C LEU A 208 -47.37 -1.88 -17.41
N GLN A 209 -46.93 -2.27 -18.60
CA GLN A 209 -47.79 -2.42 -19.78
C GLN A 209 -48.80 -3.57 -19.60
N GLU A 210 -48.39 -4.69 -19.00
CA GLU A 210 -49.32 -5.77 -18.64
C GLU A 210 -50.37 -5.31 -17.62
N ALA A 211 -49.96 -4.54 -16.60
CA ALA A 211 -50.85 -4.00 -15.58
C ALA A 211 -51.86 -3.00 -16.17
N GLU A 212 -51.46 -2.17 -17.13
CA GLU A 212 -52.34 -1.30 -17.91
C GLU A 212 -53.40 -2.12 -18.67
N GLY A 213 -52.99 -3.16 -19.41
CA GLY A 213 -53.91 -4.08 -20.10
C GLY A 213 -54.77 -4.95 -19.16
N TRP A 214 -54.39 -5.15 -17.90
CA TRP A 214 -55.29 -5.69 -16.86
C TRP A 214 -56.31 -4.64 -16.39
N GLY A 215 -55.90 -3.38 -16.26
CA GLY A 215 -56.78 -2.25 -15.95
C GLY A 215 -57.86 -2.01 -17.02
N GLU A 216 -57.52 -2.15 -18.30
CA GLU A 216 -58.48 -2.11 -19.41
C GLU A 216 -59.53 -3.23 -19.30
N ARG A 217 -59.09 -4.49 -19.14
CA ARG A 217 -59.98 -5.65 -18.97
C ARG A 217 -60.87 -5.54 -17.73
N PHE A 218 -60.35 -5.00 -16.63
CA PHE A 218 -61.13 -4.73 -15.43
C PHE A 218 -62.19 -3.65 -15.69
N SER A 219 -61.85 -2.60 -16.43
CA SER A 219 -62.78 -1.53 -16.82
C SER A 219 -63.90 -2.05 -17.72
N GLU A 220 -63.58 -2.92 -18.69
CA GLU A 220 -64.57 -3.59 -19.55
C GLU A 220 -65.53 -4.49 -18.73
N LEU A 221 -65.00 -5.33 -17.83
CA LEU A 221 -65.81 -6.15 -16.92
C LEU A 221 -66.70 -5.31 -15.99
N ASN A 222 -66.21 -4.16 -15.55
CA ASN A 222 -66.98 -3.22 -14.74
C ASN A 222 -68.13 -2.58 -15.55
N GLU A 223 -67.91 -2.22 -16.82
CA GLU A 223 -69.01 -1.78 -17.70
C GLU A 223 -70.02 -2.90 -17.96
N GLN A 224 -69.58 -4.13 -18.25
CA GLN A 224 -70.48 -5.27 -18.39
C GLN A 224 -71.32 -5.50 -17.12
N THR A 225 -70.69 -5.41 -15.94
CA THR A 225 -71.39 -5.54 -14.64
C THR A 225 -72.46 -4.46 -14.49
N LYS A 226 -72.16 -3.21 -14.82
CA LYS A 226 -73.13 -2.10 -14.79
C LYS A 226 -74.30 -2.30 -15.76
N MET A 227 -74.05 -2.87 -16.95
CA MET A 227 -75.10 -3.23 -17.92
C MET A 227 -75.99 -4.37 -17.42
N PHE A 228 -75.43 -5.36 -16.70
CA PHE A 228 -76.22 -6.39 -16.03
C PHE A 228 -77.03 -5.83 -14.84
N GLU A 229 -76.49 -4.89 -14.07
CA GLU A 229 -77.23 -4.21 -12.99
C GLU A 229 -78.42 -3.41 -13.52
N SER A 230 -78.27 -2.66 -14.63
CA SER A 230 -79.41 -1.97 -15.25
C SER A 230 -80.46 -2.96 -15.79
N SER A 231 -80.04 -4.02 -16.48
CA SER A 231 -80.94 -5.08 -16.97
C SER A 231 -81.71 -5.76 -15.82
N LYS A 232 -81.03 -6.02 -14.70
CA LYS A 232 -81.67 -6.53 -13.48
C LYS A 232 -82.70 -5.54 -12.92
N ALA A 233 -82.38 -4.24 -12.87
CA ALA A 233 -83.30 -3.21 -12.40
C ALA A 233 -84.57 -3.11 -13.28
N ASP A 234 -84.40 -3.16 -14.61
CA ASP A 234 -85.51 -3.18 -15.58
C ASP A 234 -86.42 -4.41 -15.35
N ILE A 235 -85.83 -5.59 -15.16
CA ILE A 235 -86.58 -6.83 -14.86
C ILE A 235 -87.29 -6.74 -13.50
N GLU A 236 -86.66 -6.17 -12.47
CA GLU A 236 -87.30 -5.93 -11.17
C GLU A 236 -88.48 -4.94 -11.28
N GLU A 237 -88.41 -3.92 -12.14
CA GLU A 237 -89.53 -3.01 -12.39
C GLU A 237 -90.68 -3.74 -13.12
N VAL A 238 -90.38 -4.50 -14.18
CA VAL A 238 -91.36 -5.33 -14.89
C VAL A 238 -92.02 -6.32 -13.93
N LEU A 239 -91.25 -6.93 -13.02
CA LEU A 239 -91.76 -7.84 -11.98
C LEU A 239 -92.70 -7.11 -11.02
N LYS A 240 -92.33 -5.95 -10.49
CA LYS A 240 -93.18 -5.11 -9.62
C LYS A 240 -94.48 -4.69 -10.32
N ASN A 241 -94.41 -4.32 -11.60
CA ASN A 241 -95.59 -4.01 -12.41
C ASN A 241 -96.48 -5.24 -12.57
N LYS A 242 -95.92 -6.41 -12.92
CA LYS A 242 -96.68 -7.67 -13.02
C LYS A 242 -97.28 -8.11 -11.69
N GLU A 243 -96.58 -7.93 -10.58
CA GLU A 243 -97.11 -8.17 -9.24
C GLU A 243 -98.28 -7.22 -8.92
N SER A 244 -98.21 -5.95 -9.35
CA SER A 244 -99.33 -5.01 -9.21
C SER A 244 -100.54 -5.40 -10.08
N GLN A 245 -100.30 -5.89 -11.31
CA GLN A 245 -101.35 -6.44 -12.18
C GLN A 245 -102.01 -7.66 -11.53
N VAL A 246 -101.22 -8.61 -11.03
CA VAL A 246 -101.72 -9.78 -10.28
C VAL A 246 -102.53 -9.33 -9.08
N LYS A 247 -102.03 -8.42 -8.22
CA LYS A 247 -102.79 -7.87 -7.09
C LYS A 247 -104.12 -7.25 -7.51
N SER A 248 -104.15 -6.50 -8.62
CA SER A 248 -105.40 -5.93 -9.15
C SER A 248 -106.38 -7.01 -9.66
N LEU A 249 -105.90 -8.04 -10.35
CA LEU A 249 -106.70 -9.17 -10.82
C LEU A 249 -107.22 -10.01 -9.66
N THR A 250 -106.40 -10.26 -8.64
CA THR A 250 -106.82 -10.90 -7.38
C THR A 250 -107.90 -10.07 -6.69
N GLN A 251 -107.79 -8.73 -6.67
CA GLN A 251 -108.82 -7.86 -6.10
C GLN A 251 -110.13 -7.87 -6.92
N TYR A 252 -110.06 -7.95 -8.26
CA TYR A 252 -111.24 -8.14 -9.12
C TYR A 252 -111.89 -9.51 -8.91
N LEU A 253 -111.09 -10.59 -8.79
CA LEU A 253 -111.57 -11.94 -8.49
C LEU A 253 -112.20 -12.02 -7.09
N LEU A 254 -111.64 -11.34 -6.09
CA LEU A 254 -112.21 -11.25 -4.75
C LEU A 254 -113.59 -10.59 -4.81
N LYS A 255 -113.68 -9.41 -5.46
CA LYS A 255 -114.96 -8.73 -5.70
C LYS A 255 -115.95 -9.61 -6.47
N MET A 256 -115.51 -10.38 -7.45
CA MET A 256 -116.37 -11.32 -8.20
C MET A 256 -116.83 -12.48 -7.33
N LYS A 257 -116.01 -12.94 -6.38
CA LYS A 257 -116.38 -13.96 -5.39
C LYS A 257 -117.41 -13.45 -4.39
N ASP A 258 -117.36 -12.17 -4.03
CA ASP A 258 -118.40 -11.53 -3.20
C ASP A 258 -119.79 -11.55 -3.88
N TRP A 259 -119.88 -11.60 -5.22
CA TRP A 259 -121.15 -11.84 -5.92
C TRP A 259 -121.59 -13.32 -5.85
N SER A 260 -120.67 -14.28 -5.89
CA SER A 260 -121.05 -15.71 -5.75
C SER A 260 -121.48 -16.07 -4.32
N SER A 261 -121.04 -15.33 -3.30
CA SER A 261 -121.57 -15.43 -1.93
C SER A 261 -122.94 -14.76 -1.73
N ALA A 262 -123.56 -14.22 -2.79
CA ALA A 262 -124.91 -13.66 -2.77
C ALA A 262 -125.93 -14.48 -3.61
N ILE A 263 -125.51 -15.60 -4.23
CA ILE A 263 -126.36 -16.41 -5.14
C ILE A 263 -126.10 -17.92 -4.95
N SER A 264 -125.92 -18.40 -3.72
CA SER A 264 -126.08 -19.82 -3.39
C SER A 264 -126.30 -20.01 -1.88
N GLU A 265 -127.57 -19.96 -1.49
CA GLU A 265 -128.07 -20.77 -0.36
C GLU A 265 -128.43 -22.18 -0.90
N ASP A 266 -128.71 -23.12 0.01
CA ASP A 266 -129.20 -24.51 -0.18
C ASP A 266 -128.21 -25.65 -0.55
N ASP A 267 -127.96 -26.46 0.48
CA ASP A 267 -128.10 -27.94 0.60
C ASP A 267 -127.09 -28.97 0.03
N ASP A 268 -126.40 -29.60 0.99
CA ASP A 268 -126.34 -31.03 1.35
C ASP A 268 -125.74 -32.15 0.45
N ALA A 269 -124.61 -32.65 0.95
CA ALA A 269 -124.34 -34.02 1.45
C ALA A 269 -124.39 -35.30 0.56
N GLU A 270 -123.26 -36.02 0.61
CA GLU A 270 -123.05 -37.49 0.55
C GLU A 270 -123.47 -38.31 -0.70
N ASP A 271 -122.61 -39.25 -1.14
CA ASP A 271 -122.75 -40.70 -0.82
C ASP A 271 -121.85 -41.63 -1.70
N ASN A 272 -121.61 -42.84 -1.19
CA ASN A 272 -121.26 -44.13 -1.81
C ASN A 272 -119.80 -44.59 -2.04
N HIS A 273 -119.54 -45.74 -1.42
CA HIS A 273 -118.42 -46.68 -1.50
C HIS A 273 -119.01 -48.08 -1.72
N TRP A 274 -118.46 -48.96 -2.57
CA TRP A 274 -118.67 -50.41 -2.48
C TRP A 274 -117.53 -51.26 -3.08
N ASP A 275 -116.90 -52.08 -2.23
CA ASP A 275 -116.26 -53.35 -2.57
C ASP A 275 -117.31 -54.48 -2.64
N ILE A 276 -117.01 -55.61 -3.30
CA ILE A 276 -117.55 -56.95 -2.97
C ILE A 276 -116.64 -58.06 -3.57
N ASP A 277 -116.36 -59.07 -2.75
CA ASP A 277 -115.63 -60.30 -3.07
C ASP A 277 -116.60 -61.50 -2.91
N ILE A 278 -116.54 -62.52 -3.76
CA ILE A 278 -117.48 -63.67 -3.72
C ILE A 278 -116.75 -65.01 -3.88
N LYS A 279 -116.90 -65.86 -2.86
CA LYS A 279 -116.51 -67.28 -2.84
C LYS A 279 -117.75 -68.10 -2.45
N GLY A 280 -117.95 -69.27 -3.06
CA GLY A 280 -119.08 -70.17 -2.75
C GLY A 280 -118.78 -71.63 -3.09
N GLU A 281 -119.15 -72.53 -2.18
CA GLU A 281 -118.91 -73.99 -2.22
C GLU A 281 -120.24 -74.77 -2.39
N THR A 282 -120.22 -76.10 -2.15
CA THR A 282 -121.36 -77.05 -1.98
C THR A 282 -122.06 -77.58 -3.25
N GLU A 283 -122.50 -78.84 -3.38
CA GLU A 283 -122.05 -80.18 -2.90
C GLU A 283 -122.91 -81.31 -3.56
N ASN A 284 -122.52 -82.59 -3.36
CA ASN A 284 -123.36 -83.83 -3.36
C ASN A 284 -124.06 -84.36 -4.63
N GLY A 285 -123.92 -85.69 -4.88
CA GLY A 285 -124.92 -86.51 -5.59
C GLY A 285 -124.44 -87.66 -6.49
N GLU A 286 -124.32 -88.88 -5.96
CA GLU A 286 -124.26 -90.17 -6.67
C GLU A 286 -125.63 -90.92 -6.54
N PRO A 287 -125.96 -92.11 -7.14
CA PRO A 287 -125.20 -93.00 -8.06
C PRO A 287 -126.03 -93.72 -9.20
N LEU A 288 -125.37 -94.67 -9.89
CA LEU A 288 -125.88 -95.89 -10.60
C LEU A 288 -126.16 -95.96 -12.14
N VAL A 289 -125.22 -96.63 -12.85
CA VAL A 289 -125.35 -97.78 -13.80
C VAL A 289 -126.55 -97.90 -14.76
N PHE A 290 -126.32 -97.77 -16.10
CA PHE A 290 -126.41 -98.89 -17.08
C PHE A 290 -125.78 -98.54 -18.45
N ASP A 291 -125.75 -99.53 -19.35
CA ASP A 291 -124.77 -99.75 -20.44
C ASP A 291 -124.85 -98.96 -21.76
N ASN A 292 -123.66 -98.78 -22.34
CA ASN A 292 -123.29 -98.80 -23.78
C ASN A 292 -124.17 -98.08 -24.83
N LEU A 293 -123.79 -96.83 -25.15
CA LEU A 293 -123.82 -96.31 -26.54
C LEU A 293 -122.62 -95.38 -26.86
N LYS A 294 -121.44 -95.99 -26.73
CA LYS A 294 -120.20 -95.79 -27.51
C LYS A 294 -119.93 -94.46 -28.24
N MET A 295 -118.93 -93.75 -27.71
CA MET A 295 -117.64 -93.39 -28.34
C MET A 295 -117.34 -92.02 -28.99
N PRO A 296 -118.25 -91.20 -29.56
CA PRO A 296 -117.83 -89.88 -30.03
C PRO A 296 -117.77 -88.85 -28.89
N PHE A 297 -118.81 -88.77 -28.06
CA PHE A 297 -118.95 -87.69 -27.07
C PHE A 297 -117.89 -87.75 -25.96
N PHE A 298 -117.57 -88.93 -25.43
CA PHE A 298 -116.52 -89.09 -24.41
C PHE A 298 -115.12 -88.83 -24.97
N PHE A 299 -114.88 -89.10 -26.26
CA PHE A 299 -113.62 -88.79 -26.95
C PHE A 299 -113.49 -87.29 -27.21
N PHE A 300 -114.56 -86.62 -27.67
CA PHE A 300 -114.59 -85.16 -27.79
C PHE A 300 -114.45 -84.46 -26.43
N PHE A 301 -115.13 -84.93 -25.38
CA PHE A 301 -115.01 -84.35 -24.05
C PHE A 301 -113.60 -84.51 -23.49
N ASN A 302 -112.99 -85.71 -23.58
CA ASN A 302 -111.58 -85.90 -23.22
C ASN A 302 -110.65 -85.03 -24.08
N PHE A 303 -110.89 -84.91 -25.38
CA PHE A 303 -110.09 -84.08 -26.27
C PHE A 303 -110.18 -82.59 -25.92
N PHE A 304 -111.37 -82.05 -25.66
CA PHE A 304 -111.54 -80.66 -25.22
C PHE A 304 -110.94 -80.41 -23.83
N TYR A 305 -111.10 -81.36 -22.89
CA TYR A 305 -110.49 -81.30 -21.57
C TYR A 305 -108.96 -81.31 -21.66
N LEU A 306 -108.38 -82.28 -22.38
CA LEU A 306 -106.95 -82.36 -22.66
C LEU A 306 -106.42 -81.12 -23.39
N ASN A 307 -107.17 -80.55 -24.34
CA ASN A 307 -106.80 -79.33 -25.06
C ASN A 307 -106.81 -78.10 -24.14
N PHE A 308 -107.82 -77.98 -23.26
CA PHE A 308 -107.84 -76.93 -22.23
C PHE A 308 -106.65 -77.05 -21.28
N PHE A 309 -106.37 -78.25 -20.74
CA PHE A 309 -105.20 -78.47 -19.89
C PHE A 309 -103.87 -78.24 -20.61
N LEU A 310 -103.75 -78.67 -21.88
CA LEU A 310 -102.58 -78.41 -22.73
C LEU A 310 -102.37 -76.90 -22.93
N LYS A 311 -103.44 -76.14 -23.16
CA LYS A 311 -103.39 -74.70 -23.38
C LYS A 311 -103.08 -73.91 -22.11
N THR A 312 -103.60 -74.33 -20.95
CA THR A 312 -103.22 -73.77 -19.65
C THR A 312 -101.74 -74.05 -19.35
N LEU A 313 -101.28 -75.30 -19.52
CA LEU A 313 -99.86 -75.67 -19.39
C LEU A 313 -98.97 -74.91 -20.38
N GLU A 314 -99.46 -74.62 -21.59
CA GLU A 314 -98.74 -73.82 -22.58
C GLU A 314 -98.61 -72.36 -22.13
N THR A 315 -99.67 -71.75 -21.58
CA THR A 315 -99.59 -70.40 -21.01
C THR A 315 -98.73 -70.31 -19.76
N GLU A 316 -98.76 -71.33 -18.89
CA GLU A 316 -97.86 -71.43 -17.73
C GLU A 316 -96.41 -71.60 -18.17
N ARG A 317 -96.15 -72.45 -19.18
CA ARG A 317 -94.85 -72.61 -19.83
C ARG A 317 -94.34 -71.27 -20.32
N ASP A 318 -95.15 -70.51 -21.06
CA ASP A 318 -94.74 -69.20 -21.59
C ASP A 318 -94.51 -68.16 -20.49
N GLN A 319 -95.32 -68.15 -19.44
CA GLN A 319 -95.11 -67.31 -18.26
C GLN A 319 -93.82 -67.67 -17.51
N MET A 320 -93.47 -68.96 -17.43
CA MET A 320 -92.22 -69.41 -16.82
C MET A 320 -91.02 -69.08 -17.71
N TYR A 321 -91.14 -69.16 -19.04
CA TYR A 321 -90.12 -68.68 -19.98
C TYR A 321 -89.91 -67.16 -19.89
N SER A 322 -90.96 -66.36 -19.72
CA SER A 322 -90.81 -64.90 -19.55
C SER A 322 -90.13 -64.56 -18.22
N LYS A 323 -90.56 -65.17 -17.11
CA LYS A 323 -89.90 -65.01 -15.79
C LYS A 323 -88.43 -65.43 -15.83
N LEU A 324 -88.12 -66.58 -16.44
CA LEU A 324 -86.75 -67.06 -16.60
C LEU A 324 -85.91 -66.13 -17.49
N SER A 325 -86.52 -65.51 -18.51
CA SER A 325 -85.85 -64.51 -19.35
C SER A 325 -85.51 -63.25 -18.55
N ASP A 326 -86.45 -62.74 -17.75
CA ASP A 326 -86.24 -61.53 -16.95
C ASP A 326 -85.26 -61.76 -15.79
N GLU A 327 -85.32 -62.92 -15.13
CA GLU A 327 -84.32 -63.34 -14.14
C GLU A 327 -82.93 -63.52 -14.78
N SER A 328 -82.86 -64.06 -16.00
CA SER A 328 -81.61 -64.16 -16.76
C SER A 328 -81.03 -62.79 -17.14
N LYS A 329 -81.87 -61.78 -17.43
CA LYS A 329 -81.42 -60.40 -17.67
C LYS A 329 -80.90 -59.76 -16.38
N ALA A 330 -81.66 -59.86 -15.29
CA ALA A 330 -81.25 -59.34 -13.99
C ALA A 330 -79.94 -59.96 -13.49
N LYS A 331 -79.76 -61.27 -13.70
CA LYS A 331 -78.48 -61.95 -13.45
C LYS A 331 -77.35 -61.39 -14.29
N GLY A 332 -77.60 -61.12 -15.57
CA GLY A 332 -76.64 -60.47 -16.49
C GLY A 332 -76.19 -59.09 -15.99
N GLU A 333 -77.13 -58.22 -15.63
CA GLU A 333 -76.81 -56.90 -15.07
C GLU A 333 -76.05 -57.00 -13.74
N LEU A 334 -76.38 -57.98 -12.89
CA LEU A 334 -75.65 -58.21 -11.64
C LEU A 334 -74.22 -58.69 -11.91
N THR A 335 -73.99 -59.56 -12.89
CA THR A 335 -72.63 -59.95 -13.28
C THR A 335 -71.84 -58.77 -13.87
N GLU A 336 -72.46 -57.92 -14.69
CA GLU A 336 -71.81 -56.71 -15.23
C GLU A 336 -71.45 -55.71 -14.12
N ARG A 337 -72.34 -55.50 -13.14
CA ARG A 337 -72.05 -54.67 -11.95
C ARG A 337 -70.90 -55.25 -11.12
N ILE A 338 -70.83 -56.57 -10.97
CA ILE A 338 -69.73 -57.25 -10.25
C ILE A 338 -68.40 -57.07 -11.01
N GLU A 339 -68.37 -57.30 -12.32
CA GLU A 339 -67.16 -57.11 -13.15
C GLU A 339 -66.69 -55.65 -13.13
N ASN A 340 -67.61 -54.68 -13.23
CA ASN A 340 -67.29 -53.26 -13.14
C ASN A 340 -66.70 -52.90 -11.75
N LEU A 341 -67.33 -53.35 -10.65
CA LEU A 341 -66.78 -53.16 -9.29
C LEU A 341 -65.41 -53.83 -9.11
N GLN A 342 -65.17 -55.02 -9.68
CA GLN A 342 -63.86 -55.68 -9.65
C GLN A 342 -62.80 -54.88 -10.43
N SER A 343 -63.16 -54.32 -11.59
CA SER A 343 -62.26 -53.45 -12.36
C SER A 343 -61.92 -52.15 -11.61
N GLN A 344 -62.90 -51.56 -10.91
CA GLN A 344 -62.70 -50.37 -10.06
C GLN A 344 -61.80 -50.71 -8.87
N GLN A 345 -62.00 -51.86 -8.23
CA GLN A 345 -61.14 -52.35 -7.15
C GLN A 345 -59.70 -52.52 -7.63
N ALA A 346 -59.48 -53.14 -8.78
CA ALA A 346 -58.14 -53.30 -9.36
C ALA A 346 -57.49 -51.95 -9.72
N SER A 347 -58.28 -51.01 -10.27
CA SER A 347 -57.81 -49.65 -10.57
C SER A 347 -57.37 -48.93 -9.29
N LEU A 348 -58.23 -48.87 -8.26
CA LEU A 348 -57.93 -48.23 -6.98
C LEU A 348 -56.74 -48.89 -6.27
N GLN A 349 -56.59 -50.21 -6.38
CA GLN A 349 -55.44 -50.91 -5.81
C GLN A 349 -54.13 -50.50 -6.52
N SER A 350 -54.12 -50.43 -7.85
CA SER A 350 -52.95 -49.97 -8.62
C SER A 350 -52.62 -48.49 -8.38
N GLU A 351 -53.64 -47.65 -8.16
CA GLU A 351 -53.47 -46.24 -7.79
C GLU A 351 -52.91 -46.09 -6.37
N ASN A 352 -53.35 -46.93 -5.43
CA ASN A 352 -52.79 -46.96 -4.07
C ASN A 352 -51.34 -47.45 -4.06
N GLU A 353 -51.00 -48.50 -4.81
CA GLU A 353 -49.61 -48.95 -5.00
C GLU A 353 -48.73 -47.85 -5.62
N HIS A 354 -49.28 -47.07 -6.56
CA HIS A 354 -48.60 -45.90 -7.12
C HIS A 354 -48.34 -44.82 -6.06
N PHE A 355 -49.35 -44.42 -5.27
CA PHE A 355 -49.17 -43.42 -4.21
C PHE A 355 -48.23 -43.89 -3.10
N GLU A 356 -48.25 -45.16 -2.71
CA GLU A 356 -47.26 -45.72 -1.76
C GLU A 356 -45.83 -45.57 -2.31
N SER A 357 -45.62 -45.82 -3.61
CA SER A 357 -44.31 -45.62 -4.25
C SER A 357 -43.88 -44.14 -4.26
N GLU A 358 -44.82 -43.21 -4.43
CA GLU A 358 -44.55 -41.77 -4.37
C GLU A 358 -44.20 -41.31 -2.96
N VAL A 359 -44.93 -41.79 -1.95
CA VAL A 359 -44.65 -41.51 -0.53
C VAL A 359 -43.27 -42.00 -0.14
N GLN A 360 -42.90 -43.23 -0.51
CA GLN A 360 -41.56 -43.77 -0.27
C GLN A 360 -40.47 -42.93 -0.97
N LYS A 361 -40.70 -42.50 -2.22
CA LYS A 361 -39.80 -41.64 -2.99
C LYS A 361 -39.63 -40.25 -2.35
N LEU A 362 -40.71 -39.66 -1.83
CA LEU A 362 -40.67 -38.40 -1.10
C LEU A 362 -39.95 -38.54 0.25
N GLN A 363 -40.18 -39.64 0.97
CA GLN A 363 -39.49 -39.94 2.24
C GLN A 363 -37.98 -40.15 2.03
N GLN A 364 -37.57 -40.82 0.95
CA GLN A 364 -36.16 -40.92 0.55
C GLN A 364 -35.56 -39.56 0.19
N LYS A 365 -36.26 -38.74 -0.61
CA LYS A 365 -35.83 -37.36 -0.92
C LYS A 365 -35.63 -36.52 0.34
N LEU A 366 -36.58 -36.57 1.29
CA LEU A 366 -36.50 -35.86 2.56
C LEU A 366 -35.28 -36.30 3.38
N LYS A 367 -35.00 -37.60 3.44
CA LYS A 367 -33.82 -38.14 4.13
C LYS A 367 -32.52 -37.61 3.52
N VAL A 368 -32.35 -37.73 2.20
CA VAL A 368 -31.15 -37.25 1.49
C VAL A 368 -30.97 -35.74 1.65
N MET A 369 -32.07 -34.97 1.56
CA MET A 369 -32.06 -33.52 1.79
C MET A 369 -31.58 -33.18 3.22
N THR A 370 -32.08 -33.91 4.23
CA THR A 370 -31.71 -33.70 5.64
C THR A 370 -30.23 -34.01 5.90
N GLU A 371 -29.73 -35.14 5.37
CA GLU A 371 -28.32 -35.52 5.47
C GLU A 371 -27.40 -34.49 4.80
N LEU A 372 -27.80 -33.98 3.63
CA LEU A 372 -27.06 -32.94 2.90
C LEU A 372 -27.03 -31.60 3.65
N TYR A 373 -28.12 -31.20 4.31
CA TYR A 373 -28.12 -30.02 5.18
C TYR A 373 -27.17 -30.18 6.38
N GLN A 374 -27.22 -31.33 7.06
CA GLN A 374 -26.32 -31.63 8.19
C GLN A 374 -24.83 -31.67 7.76
N GLU A 375 -24.53 -32.25 6.58
CA GLU A 375 -23.16 -32.25 6.07
C GLU A 375 -22.68 -30.81 5.73
N ASN A 376 -23.54 -29.99 5.13
CA ASN A 376 -23.23 -28.59 4.84
C ASN A 376 -22.99 -27.76 6.10
N GLU A 377 -23.82 -27.92 7.13
CA GLU A 377 -23.65 -27.29 8.45
C GLU A 377 -22.30 -27.69 9.08
N MET A 378 -22.00 -28.98 9.13
CA MET A 378 -20.71 -29.49 9.62
C MET A 378 -19.52 -29.02 8.80
N LYS A 379 -19.67 -28.87 7.47
CA LYS A 379 -18.64 -28.32 6.58
C LYS A 379 -18.43 -26.82 6.82
N LEU A 380 -19.48 -26.07 7.12
CA LEU A 380 -19.41 -24.65 7.46
C LEU A 380 -18.74 -24.44 8.82
N HIS A 381 -19.13 -25.19 9.86
CA HIS A 381 -18.47 -25.16 11.16
C HIS A 381 -16.97 -25.51 11.07
N ARG A 382 -16.59 -26.53 10.29
CA ARG A 382 -15.18 -26.88 10.07
C ARG A 382 -14.41 -25.74 9.42
N LYS A 383 -14.96 -25.07 8.39
CA LYS A 383 -14.36 -23.90 7.75
C LYS A 383 -14.17 -22.75 8.74
N LEU A 384 -15.25 -22.36 9.44
CA LEU A 384 -15.23 -21.30 10.44
C LEU A 384 -14.17 -21.54 11.53
N THR A 385 -14.04 -22.79 12.00
CA THR A 385 -13.03 -23.16 13.01
C THR A 385 -11.60 -23.11 12.47
N VAL A 386 -11.38 -23.30 11.16
CA VAL A 386 -10.05 -23.11 10.54
C VAL A 386 -9.75 -21.62 10.37
N GLU A 387 -10.71 -20.86 9.85
CA GLU A 387 -10.59 -19.42 9.64
C GLU A 387 -10.33 -18.66 10.94
N GLU A 388 -11.01 -19.02 12.04
CA GLU A 388 -10.78 -18.41 13.36
C GLU A 388 -9.37 -18.72 13.90
N ARG A 389 -8.83 -19.94 13.68
CA ARG A 389 -7.43 -20.23 14.04
C ARG A 389 -6.44 -19.44 13.20
N GLU A 390 -6.72 -19.24 11.91
CA GLU A 390 -5.89 -18.38 11.07
C GLU A 390 -5.96 -16.91 11.49
N ARG A 391 -7.14 -16.43 11.89
CA ARG A 391 -7.34 -15.08 12.44
C ARG A 391 -6.48 -14.88 13.70
N LEU A 392 -6.58 -15.80 14.66
CA LEU A 392 -5.77 -15.79 15.88
C LEU A 392 -4.26 -15.88 15.60
N GLN A 393 -3.83 -16.69 14.63
CA GLN A 393 -2.40 -16.77 14.27
C GLN A 393 -1.89 -15.48 13.60
N LYS A 394 -2.75 -14.76 12.85
CA LYS A 394 -2.42 -13.44 12.28
C LYS A 394 -2.37 -12.38 13.39
N GLU A 395 -3.32 -12.40 14.32
CA GLU A 395 -3.39 -11.52 15.49
C GLU A 395 -2.16 -11.68 16.41
N GLU A 396 -1.73 -12.92 16.69
CA GLU A 396 -0.50 -13.20 17.46
C GLU A 396 0.76 -12.64 16.76
N LYS A 397 0.84 -12.74 15.43
CA LYS A 397 1.95 -12.18 14.65
C LYS A 397 1.94 -10.65 14.63
N LEU A 398 0.76 -10.03 14.60
CA LEU A 398 0.61 -8.57 14.68
C LEU A 398 1.04 -8.06 16.06
N SER A 399 0.56 -8.70 17.14
CA SER A 399 0.98 -8.37 18.52
C SER A 399 2.51 -8.39 18.69
N LYS A 400 3.18 -9.41 18.15
CA LYS A 400 4.67 -9.53 18.13
C LYS A 400 5.38 -8.47 17.29
N VAL A 401 4.68 -7.79 16.37
CA VAL A 401 5.20 -6.64 15.62
C VAL A 401 4.94 -5.35 16.40
N ASP A 402 3.76 -5.18 16.99
CA ASP A 402 3.41 -4.03 17.83
C ASP A 402 4.33 -3.93 19.06
N GLU A 403 4.65 -5.05 19.71
CA GLU A 403 5.66 -5.11 20.76
C GLU A 403 7.01 -4.52 20.29
N LYS A 404 7.48 -4.90 19.09
CA LYS A 404 8.76 -4.39 18.54
C LYS A 404 8.70 -2.92 18.17
N ILE A 405 7.55 -2.46 17.67
CA ILE A 405 7.31 -1.03 17.38
C ILE A 405 7.37 -0.23 18.69
N ASN A 406 6.77 -0.73 19.77
CA ASN A 406 6.82 -0.08 21.09
C ASN A 406 8.26 -0.02 21.63
N HIS A 407 9.00 -1.13 21.60
CA HIS A 407 10.42 -1.14 22.01
C HIS A 407 11.26 -0.13 21.19
N ALA A 408 11.09 -0.10 19.87
CA ALA A 408 11.80 0.86 19.01
C ALA A 408 11.38 2.32 19.28
N ALA A 409 10.11 2.57 19.62
CA ALA A 409 9.62 3.89 20.02
C ALA A 409 10.19 4.34 21.37
N GLU A 410 10.32 3.44 22.34
CA GLU A 410 10.96 3.68 23.64
C GLU A 410 12.45 3.99 23.48
N GLU A 411 13.18 3.19 22.68
CA GLU A 411 14.58 3.46 22.35
C GLU A 411 14.73 4.85 21.71
N LEU A 412 13.93 5.16 20.70
CA LEU A 412 13.92 6.46 20.01
C LEU A 412 13.60 7.61 20.97
N ASN A 413 12.69 7.42 21.92
CA ASN A 413 12.42 8.40 22.96
C ASN A 413 13.62 8.60 23.91
N SER A 414 14.38 7.53 24.22
CA SER A 414 15.62 7.64 25.00
C SER A 414 16.72 8.44 24.27
N TYR A 415 16.80 8.33 22.93
CA TYR A 415 17.72 9.12 22.11
C TYR A 415 17.28 10.59 22.06
N ARG A 416 15.96 10.85 21.91
CA ARG A 416 15.40 12.20 21.98
C ARG A 416 15.66 12.88 23.33
N GLN A 417 15.55 12.16 24.45
CA GLN A 417 15.85 12.74 25.75
C GLN A 417 17.34 13.10 25.88
N ARG A 418 18.25 12.17 25.55
CA ARG A 418 19.70 12.45 25.54
C ARG A 418 20.09 13.61 24.64
N ALA A 419 19.43 13.78 23.50
CA ALA A 419 19.67 14.93 22.61
C ALA A 419 19.27 16.26 23.28
N LYS A 420 18.12 16.30 23.98
CA LYS A 420 17.70 17.48 24.76
C LYS A 420 18.65 17.76 25.93
N ASP A 421 19.06 16.74 26.66
CA ASP A 421 19.96 16.90 27.81
C ASP A 421 21.30 17.56 27.36
N LEU A 422 21.84 17.12 26.23
CA LEU A 422 23.03 17.71 25.59
C LEU A 422 22.78 19.12 25.04
N GLU A 423 21.61 19.39 24.47
CA GLU A 423 21.21 20.73 24.01
C GLU A 423 21.17 21.71 25.18
N GLU A 424 20.56 21.33 26.32
CA GLU A 424 20.56 22.13 27.54
C GLU A 424 21.97 22.33 28.11
N GLU A 425 22.86 21.33 28.05
CA GLU A 425 24.27 21.48 28.44
C GLU A 425 24.99 22.50 27.56
N LEU A 426 24.83 22.42 26.24
CA LEU A 426 25.39 23.40 25.31
C LEU A 426 24.86 24.80 25.60
N GLU A 427 23.55 24.98 25.79
CA GLU A 427 22.99 26.29 26.18
C GLU A 427 23.58 26.81 27.50
N ARG A 428 23.77 25.95 28.51
CA ARG A 428 24.42 26.34 29.78
C ARG A 428 25.85 26.84 29.54
N THR A 429 26.63 26.19 28.67
CA THR A 429 27.98 26.65 28.32
C THR A 429 27.97 27.98 27.56
N ILE A 430 27.05 28.15 26.60
CA ILE A 430 26.89 29.40 25.84
C ILE A 430 26.56 30.57 26.77
N ARG A 431 25.59 30.39 27.67
CA ARG A 431 25.23 31.38 28.71
C ARG A 431 26.41 31.70 29.62
N SER A 432 27.22 30.69 29.98
CA SER A 432 28.44 30.87 30.78
C SER A 432 29.47 31.76 30.06
N TYR A 433 29.77 31.49 28.79
CA TYR A 433 30.68 32.30 27.99
C TYR A 433 30.17 33.73 27.76
N GLN A 434 28.86 33.91 27.53
CA GLN A 434 28.24 35.25 27.45
C GLN A 434 28.40 36.04 28.76
N ASN A 435 28.21 35.39 29.90
CA ASN A 435 28.44 36.00 31.22
C ASN A 435 29.93 36.33 31.44
N GLN A 436 30.85 35.50 30.94
CA GLN A 436 32.28 35.79 30.99
C GLN A 436 32.66 36.98 30.11
N ILE A 437 32.18 37.05 28.87
CA ILE A 437 32.42 38.16 27.94
C ILE A 437 31.93 39.48 28.56
N THR A 438 30.67 39.54 29.00
CA THR A 438 30.10 40.74 29.63
C THR A 438 30.80 41.13 30.94
N SER A 439 31.39 40.17 31.67
CA SER A 439 32.24 40.44 32.84
C SER A 439 33.59 41.06 32.45
N HIS A 440 34.21 40.60 31.36
CA HIS A 440 35.45 41.20 30.84
C HIS A 440 35.21 42.57 30.21
N GLU A 441 34.10 42.77 29.49
CA GLU A 441 33.69 44.07 28.94
C GLU A 441 33.51 45.11 30.06
N LYS A 442 32.77 44.77 31.14
CA LYS A 442 32.63 45.64 32.31
C LYS A 442 33.98 45.99 32.93
N LYS A 443 34.85 44.99 33.18
CA LYS A 443 36.21 45.23 33.72
C LYS A 443 37.06 46.11 32.81
N ALA A 444 36.94 45.98 31.49
CA ALA A 444 37.64 46.83 30.53
C ALA A 444 37.12 48.28 30.57
N HIS A 445 35.81 48.48 30.67
CA HIS A 445 35.20 49.80 30.87
C HIS A 445 35.62 50.44 32.20
N ASP A 446 35.59 49.69 33.31
CA ASP A 446 36.02 50.18 34.64
C ASP A 446 37.51 50.56 34.65
N ASN A 447 38.37 49.75 34.02
CA ASN A 447 39.79 50.05 33.85
C ASN A 447 39.99 51.33 33.02
N TRP A 448 39.30 51.47 31.89
CA TRP A 448 39.34 52.67 31.06
C TRP A 448 38.89 53.93 31.81
N LEU A 449 37.81 53.85 32.60
CA LEU A 449 37.36 54.94 33.47
C LEU A 449 38.41 55.31 34.53
N THR A 450 39.07 54.31 35.13
CA THR A 450 40.12 54.48 36.14
C THR A 450 41.37 55.12 35.54
N ALA A 451 41.84 54.64 34.38
CA ALA A 451 42.94 55.24 33.64
C ALA A 451 42.63 56.69 33.27
N ARG A 452 41.41 56.97 32.80
CA ARG A 452 40.98 58.33 32.46
C ARG A 452 40.85 59.26 33.67
N ALA A 453 40.64 58.73 34.87
CA ALA A 453 40.72 59.47 36.13
C ALA A 453 42.18 59.76 36.52
N ALA A 454 43.07 58.77 36.43
CA ALA A 454 44.50 58.95 36.69
C ALA A 454 45.15 59.97 35.74
N GLU A 455 44.77 59.98 34.46
CA GLU A 455 45.20 61.00 33.48
C GLU A 455 44.78 62.42 33.87
N ARG A 456 43.56 62.59 34.42
CA ARG A 456 43.08 63.88 34.94
C ARG A 456 43.93 64.33 36.13
N HIS A 457 44.12 63.46 37.13
CA HIS A 457 44.99 63.75 38.27
C HIS A 457 46.43 64.10 37.85
N LEU A 458 47.01 63.37 36.89
CA LEU A 458 48.33 63.68 36.32
C LEU A 458 48.35 65.05 35.64
N SER A 459 47.28 65.42 34.92
CA SER A 459 47.16 66.74 34.31
C SER A 459 47.08 67.86 35.36
N ASP A 460 46.44 67.64 36.49
CA ASP A 460 46.30 68.64 37.55
C ASP A 460 47.62 68.79 38.33
N ILE A 461 48.29 67.67 38.68
CA ILE A 461 49.65 67.69 39.23
C ILE A 461 50.64 68.40 38.28
N LYS A 462 50.51 68.23 36.96
CA LYS A 462 51.32 68.96 35.98
C LYS A 462 51.09 70.47 36.02
N LYS A 463 49.84 70.93 36.18
CA LYS A 463 49.51 72.36 36.35
C LYS A 463 50.08 72.90 37.67
N GLU A 464 49.91 72.17 38.77
CA GLU A 464 50.48 72.53 40.07
C GLU A 464 52.01 72.58 40.05
N ASN A 465 52.67 71.63 39.38
CA ASN A 465 54.12 71.63 39.23
C ASN A 465 54.60 72.85 38.41
N ALA A 466 53.91 73.18 37.32
CA ALA A 466 54.20 74.38 36.53
C ALA A 466 54.01 75.68 37.35
N HIS A 467 52.93 75.76 38.13
CA HIS A 467 52.68 76.89 39.03
C HIS A 467 53.72 77.01 40.15
N ASN A 468 54.15 75.89 40.73
CA ASN A 468 55.20 75.88 41.75
C ASN A 468 56.59 76.23 41.17
N ARG A 469 56.88 75.82 39.93
CA ARG A 469 58.08 76.29 39.20
C ARG A 469 58.04 77.79 38.98
N GLN A 470 56.90 78.35 38.54
CA GLN A 470 56.74 79.80 38.40
C GLN A 470 56.97 80.53 39.74
N LYS A 471 56.35 80.05 40.82
CA LYS A 471 56.56 80.60 42.18
C LYS A 471 58.01 80.52 42.63
N LEU A 472 58.72 79.43 42.29
CA LEU A 472 60.14 79.28 42.59
C LEU A 472 60.95 80.35 41.85
N THR A 473 60.75 80.52 40.53
CA THR A 473 61.45 81.57 39.76
C THR A 473 61.10 82.99 40.21
N GLU A 474 59.86 83.23 40.67
CA GLU A 474 59.45 84.49 41.28
C GLU A 474 60.12 84.75 42.64
N ALA A 475 60.41 83.68 43.40
CA ALA A 475 61.11 83.75 44.68
C ALA A 475 62.63 83.91 44.49
N GLU A 476 63.23 83.19 43.53
CA GLU A 476 64.62 83.37 43.08
C GLU A 476 64.83 84.81 42.62
N PHE A 477 63.97 85.36 41.75
CA PHE A 477 64.05 86.76 41.33
C PHE A 477 63.91 87.77 42.48
N LYS A 478 63.15 87.45 43.54
CA LYS A 478 63.06 88.28 44.75
C LYS A 478 64.31 88.17 45.62
N LEU A 479 64.96 87.00 45.67
CA LEU A 479 66.25 86.82 46.35
C LEU A 479 67.35 87.58 45.60
N ASP A 480 67.44 87.47 44.27
CA ASP A 480 68.34 88.26 43.40
C ASP A 480 68.15 89.78 43.52
N LEU A 481 66.96 90.23 43.97
CA LEU A 481 66.65 91.63 44.24
C LEU A 481 67.04 92.05 45.66
N LEU A 482 66.99 91.14 46.63
CA LEU A 482 67.43 91.35 48.02
C LEU A 482 68.95 91.20 48.18
N GLU A 483 69.61 90.38 47.37
CA GLU A 483 71.08 90.29 47.26
C GLU A 483 71.69 91.60 46.71
N LYS A 484 70.85 92.45 46.09
CA LYS A 484 71.21 93.80 45.62
C LYS A 484 70.88 94.90 46.64
N ASP A 485 70.76 94.57 47.92
CA ASP A 485 70.72 95.54 49.02
C ASP A 485 72.13 96.15 49.25
N PRO A 486 72.32 97.49 49.15
CA PRO A 486 73.64 98.13 49.26
C PRO A 486 74.42 97.97 50.59
N TYR A 487 73.90 97.21 51.56
CA TYR A 487 74.53 97.00 52.87
C TYR A 487 74.63 95.52 53.31
N ALA A 488 74.38 94.55 52.43
CA ALA A 488 74.67 93.15 52.72
C ALA A 488 76.19 92.91 52.88
N LEU A 489 76.60 92.26 53.98
CA LEU A 489 78.01 91.91 54.18
C LEU A 489 78.43 90.81 53.20
N ASP A 490 79.43 91.13 52.38
CA ASP A 490 80.00 90.24 51.37
C ASP A 490 80.73 89.06 52.04
N VAL A 491 80.06 87.90 52.14
CA VAL A 491 80.63 86.65 52.67
C VAL A 491 80.83 85.68 51.50
N PRO A 492 82.08 85.29 51.17
CA PRO A 492 82.35 84.54 49.94
C PRO A 492 81.65 83.19 49.86
N VAL A 493 81.08 82.93 48.68
CA VAL A 493 80.60 81.61 48.23
C VAL A 493 81.64 80.53 48.53
N ARG A 494 81.30 79.59 49.42
CA ARG A 494 82.15 78.43 49.73
C ARG A 494 81.66 77.19 49.00
N SER A 495 82.41 76.78 47.98
CA SER A 495 82.15 75.56 47.22
C SER A 495 82.52 74.29 48.01
N PHE A 496 81.67 73.27 47.92
CA PHE A 496 81.88 71.86 48.29
C PHE A 496 81.95 71.48 49.79
N GLY A 497 80.86 70.86 50.26
CA GLY A 497 80.84 69.87 51.34
C GLY A 497 80.20 68.57 50.81
N ARG A 498 81.03 67.62 50.35
CA ARG A 498 80.59 66.33 49.81
C ARG A 498 80.57 65.30 50.93
N GLU A 499 79.41 65.07 51.55
CA GLU A 499 79.22 63.93 52.47
C GLU A 499 77.94 63.14 52.19
N HIS A 500 78.15 61.96 51.61
CA HIS A 500 77.36 60.72 51.74
C HIS A 500 75.81 60.76 51.75
N SER A 501 75.23 60.61 50.56
CA SER A 501 73.93 59.97 50.36
C SER A 501 74.03 58.43 50.53
N PRO A 502 73.11 57.75 51.25
CA PRO A 502 73.22 56.32 51.55
C PRO A 502 72.45 55.42 50.56
N TYR A 503 72.86 55.37 49.29
CA TYR A 503 72.51 54.24 48.40
C TYR A 503 73.68 53.91 47.45
N GLY A 504 73.99 52.61 47.35
CA GLY A 504 75.15 52.06 46.63
C GLY A 504 75.01 52.03 45.10
N PRO A 505 76.08 51.65 44.36
CA PRO A 505 76.33 52.25 43.04
C PRO A 505 76.06 51.36 41.80
N SER A 506 75.80 52.08 40.69
CA SER A 506 76.13 51.73 39.29
C SER A 506 75.26 50.70 38.53
N PRO A 507 75.27 50.72 37.17
CA PRO A 507 75.98 51.62 36.25
C PRO A 507 75.08 52.43 35.30
N MET A 508 75.68 53.38 34.58
CA MET A 508 75.04 54.22 33.56
C MET A 508 75.82 54.09 32.23
N GLY A 509 75.12 54.02 31.08
CA GLY A 509 75.74 54.39 29.80
C GLY A 509 75.47 53.51 28.56
N ARG A 510 74.30 53.67 27.92
CA ARG A 510 74.21 53.85 26.45
C ARG A 510 72.82 54.31 26.01
N PRO A 511 72.72 55.41 25.23
CA PRO A 511 71.57 55.69 24.38
C PRO A 511 71.91 55.43 22.90
N SER A 512 71.01 54.79 22.15
CA SER A 512 70.90 54.88 20.67
C SER A 512 69.56 54.30 20.21
N SER A 513 69.11 54.74 19.04
CA SER A 513 67.73 54.63 18.55
C SER A 513 67.44 53.34 17.77
N GLU A 514 66.12 53.12 17.56
CA GLU A 514 65.50 52.72 16.29
C GLU A 514 65.15 51.24 15.97
N THR A 515 63.90 51.10 15.48
CA THR A 515 63.39 50.08 14.52
C THR A 515 62.74 48.79 15.06
N ARG A 516 61.38 48.73 14.96
CA ARG A 516 60.47 47.55 14.73
C ARG A 516 60.61 46.29 15.64
N ALA A 517 59.61 45.44 15.83
CA ALA A 517 58.17 45.40 15.52
C ALA A 517 57.47 44.39 16.46
N PHE A 518 56.13 44.37 16.43
CA PHE A 518 55.21 43.37 16.98
C PHE A 518 55.78 42.01 17.45
N LEU A 519 55.50 41.64 18.71
CA LEU A 519 55.16 40.27 19.11
C LEU A 519 54.07 40.28 20.20
N SER A 520 53.20 39.27 20.16
CA SER A 520 51.93 39.16 20.92
C SER A 520 52.10 38.62 22.36
N PRO A 521 51.05 38.63 23.20
CA PRO A 521 51.00 37.84 24.43
C PRO A 521 51.04 36.32 24.17
N PRO A 522 51.41 35.49 25.17
CA PRO A 522 52.02 34.18 24.93
C PRO A 522 51.05 33.02 24.64
N THR A 523 51.65 31.95 24.10
CA THR A 523 51.01 30.68 23.71
C THR A 523 50.61 29.76 24.87
N LEU A 524 49.63 28.90 24.58
CA LEU A 524 49.06 27.87 25.45
C LEU A 524 49.98 26.65 25.64
N LEU A 525 50.14 26.21 26.89
CA LEU A 525 50.25 24.83 27.44
C LEU A 525 50.59 25.00 28.96
N GLU A 526 50.19 24.17 29.94
CA GLU A 526 49.79 22.77 29.94
C GLU A 526 49.09 22.40 31.30
N GLY A 527 48.29 21.32 31.34
CA GLY A 527 47.98 20.60 32.60
C GLY A 527 46.63 20.86 33.31
N PRO A 528 45.77 19.84 33.52
CA PRO A 528 44.47 19.99 34.19
C PRO A 528 44.51 19.70 35.71
N LEU A 529 43.90 20.56 36.52
CA LEU A 529 43.64 20.29 37.94
C LEU A 529 42.18 19.91 38.18
N ARG A 530 41.95 18.67 38.61
CA ARG A 530 40.68 18.20 39.16
C ARG A 530 40.40 18.91 40.50
N LEU A 531 39.22 19.52 40.63
CA LEU A 531 38.56 19.72 41.93
C LEU A 531 37.05 19.51 41.78
N SER A 532 36.49 18.72 42.70
CA SER A 532 35.05 18.46 42.81
C SER A 532 34.29 19.67 43.38
N PRO A 533 32.97 19.82 43.15
CA PRO A 533 32.21 20.94 43.67
C PRO A 533 31.96 20.82 45.18
N LEU A 534 32.36 21.83 45.95
CA LEU A 534 31.83 22.06 47.30
C LEU A 534 30.53 22.85 47.22
N LEU A 535 29.50 22.39 47.95
CA LEU A 535 28.24 23.09 48.13
C LEU A 535 28.43 24.36 48.99
N PRO A 536 27.84 25.52 48.61
CA PRO A 536 27.60 26.61 49.54
C PRO A 536 26.31 26.37 50.31
N GLY A 537 26.39 26.21 51.64
CA GLY A 537 25.21 26.16 52.50
C GLY A 537 24.55 27.53 52.62
N GLY A 538 23.26 27.63 52.28
CA GLY A 538 22.40 28.77 52.57
C GLY A 538 21.38 28.40 53.64
N GLY A 539 21.51 28.93 54.86
CA GLY A 539 20.57 28.70 55.95
C GLY A 539 19.67 29.89 56.22
N GLY A 540 18.39 29.63 56.55
CA GLY A 540 17.53 30.59 57.26
C GLY A 540 16.18 30.91 56.58
N GLY A 541 15.12 30.25 57.04
CA GLY A 541 13.73 30.61 56.73
C GLY A 541 12.74 29.83 57.59
N ARG A 542 12.09 30.50 58.56
CA ARG A 542 11.13 29.89 59.49
C ARG A 542 9.68 30.19 59.10
N GLY A 543 8.80 29.20 59.28
CA GLY A 543 7.34 29.35 59.40
C GLY A 543 6.55 28.36 58.52
N SER A 544 5.35 27.87 58.88
CA SER A 544 4.62 27.95 60.15
C SER A 544 3.51 26.87 60.20
N ARG A 545 3.27 26.30 61.39
CA ARG A 545 2.04 25.67 61.93
C ARG A 545 0.90 25.21 60.96
N GLY A 546 0.49 23.95 61.07
CA GLY A 546 -0.94 23.55 60.93
C GLY A 546 -1.18 22.03 60.83
N PRO A 547 -2.28 21.43 61.38
CA PRO A 547 -2.21 20.07 61.94
C PRO A 547 -3.33 19.05 61.60
N THR A 548 -3.13 17.80 62.07
CA THR A 548 -4.13 16.86 62.69
C THR A 548 -4.55 15.57 61.94
N ALA A 549 -4.64 14.47 62.72
CA ALA A 549 -5.38 13.18 62.58
C ALA A 549 -5.10 12.27 61.37
N MET A 550 -4.74 10.99 61.53
CA MET A 550 -5.44 9.82 62.16
C MET A 550 -6.65 9.28 61.36
N TYR A 551 -6.44 8.14 60.69
CA TYR A 551 -7.30 6.95 60.81
C TYR A 551 -6.51 5.69 60.42
N GLU A 552 -6.88 4.57 61.03
CA GLU A 552 -6.27 3.24 60.91
C GLU A 552 -7.38 2.21 60.61
N ALA A 553 -6.98 0.99 60.24
CA ALA A 553 -7.78 -0.24 60.15
C ALA A 553 -8.55 -0.54 58.83
N GLY A 554 -8.40 -1.81 58.40
CA GLY A 554 -8.99 -2.42 57.22
C GLY A 554 -8.35 -3.79 56.98
N SER A 555 -8.79 -4.81 57.71
CA SER A 555 -8.18 -6.15 57.81
C SER A 555 -8.79 -7.16 56.84
N GLU A 556 -8.00 -8.13 56.37
CA GLU A 556 -8.30 -9.56 56.05
C GLU A 556 -7.06 -10.14 55.33
N ARG A 557 -6.22 -11.06 55.83
CA ARG A 557 -6.30 -12.32 56.62
C ARG A 557 -6.63 -13.59 55.81
N GLY A 558 -5.56 -14.26 55.37
CA GLY A 558 -5.44 -15.74 55.32
C GLY A 558 -5.48 -16.39 53.92
N GLU A 559 -4.81 -17.52 53.61
CA GLU A 559 -3.84 -18.35 54.35
C GLU A 559 -2.86 -19.05 53.37
N LEU A 560 -1.59 -19.12 53.77
CA LEU A 560 -0.66 -20.28 53.77
C LEU A 560 -0.89 -21.49 52.82
N SER A 561 0.11 -21.81 51.99
CA SER A 561 0.89 -23.07 52.10
C SER A 561 2.11 -23.07 51.15
N SER A 562 3.17 -23.81 51.51
CA SER A 562 4.52 -23.75 50.91
C SER A 562 4.90 -25.03 50.19
N ASP A 563 5.86 -24.96 49.25
CA ASP A 563 7.12 -25.72 49.38
C ASP A 563 8.27 -25.22 48.46
N ARG A 564 9.39 -24.84 49.11
CA ARG A 564 10.76 -25.43 49.01
C ARG A 564 11.13 -26.22 47.73
N LEU A 565 12.31 -26.10 47.09
CA LEU A 565 13.60 -25.36 47.25
C LEU A 565 14.17 -25.12 45.80
N THR A 566 15.32 -24.49 45.49
CA THR A 566 16.51 -24.05 46.26
C THR A 566 17.18 -22.84 45.55
N ASP A 567 17.97 -22.05 46.29
CA ASP A 567 19.04 -21.17 45.74
C ASP A 567 20.27 -22.04 45.37
N PRO A 568 21.14 -21.62 44.41
CA PRO A 568 22.37 -20.99 44.90
C PRO A 568 22.99 -19.87 44.02
N HIS A 569 23.58 -18.88 44.71
CA HIS A 569 24.74 -18.03 44.33
C HIS A 569 24.50 -16.57 43.86
N ARG A 570 24.48 -15.67 44.85
CA ARG A 570 25.08 -14.30 44.84
C ARG A 570 26.59 -14.38 44.47
N PRO A 571 27.25 -13.43 43.73
CA PRO A 571 27.40 -12.00 44.08
C PRO A 571 27.66 -11.03 42.87
N PRO A 572 28.28 -9.83 43.01
CA PRO A 572 28.09 -8.70 43.94
C PRO A 572 27.78 -7.36 43.21
N SER A 573 27.63 -6.26 43.96
CA SER A 573 27.72 -4.88 43.46
C SER A 573 29.07 -4.21 43.81
N ASP A 574 29.39 -3.18 43.00
CA ASP A 574 30.24 -2.01 43.28
C ASP A 574 31.74 -1.94 42.94
N THR A 575 32.07 -0.76 42.38
CA THR A 575 33.37 -0.05 42.22
C THR A 575 34.26 -0.38 41.00
N GLY A 576 34.36 0.57 40.03
CA GLY A 576 35.47 0.56 39.04
C GLY A 576 35.25 1.27 37.69
N SER A 577 35.33 2.61 37.66
CA SER A 577 35.82 3.47 36.55
C SER A 577 35.76 3.07 35.05
N LEU A 578 35.02 3.87 34.27
CA LEU A 578 35.39 4.47 32.97
C LEU A 578 35.89 3.60 31.79
N SER A 579 35.00 3.28 30.83
CA SER A 579 35.18 3.46 29.36
C SER A 579 33.90 3.09 28.58
N PRO A 580 33.50 3.80 27.50
CA PRO A 580 32.40 3.38 26.61
C PRO A 580 32.75 2.13 25.77
N PRO A 581 31.78 1.22 25.49
CA PRO A 581 32.10 -0.14 25.02
C PRO A 581 32.14 -0.33 23.49
N TRP A 582 32.28 0.72 22.68
CA TRP A 582 32.21 0.60 21.21
C TRP A 582 33.50 0.07 20.54
N ASP A 583 34.55 -0.18 21.32
CA ASP A 583 35.85 -0.67 20.80
C ASP A 583 36.13 -2.13 21.20
N ARG A 584 35.32 -3.05 20.66
CA ARG A 584 35.69 -4.47 20.53
C ARG A 584 35.45 -4.97 19.12
N GLU A 585 36.53 -5.48 18.53
CA GLU A 585 36.67 -5.82 17.13
C GLU A 585 35.68 -6.88 16.62
N ARG A 586 35.47 -6.82 15.31
CA ARG A 586 34.82 -7.87 14.51
C ARG A 586 35.66 -9.15 14.58
N ARG A 587 35.25 -10.15 15.37
CA ARG A 587 35.67 -11.53 15.09
C ARG A 587 34.78 -12.11 14.00
N ILE A 588 35.24 -11.94 12.77
CA ILE A 588 34.74 -12.67 11.60
C ILE A 588 35.19 -14.13 11.74
N ILE A 589 34.25 -15.08 11.64
CA ILE A 589 34.56 -16.49 11.41
C ILE A 589 34.27 -16.78 9.93
N LEU A 590 35.32 -16.99 9.14
CA LEU A 590 35.22 -17.51 7.77
C LEU A 590 35.08 -19.04 7.81
N PRO A 591 34.19 -19.66 7.02
CA PRO A 591 34.32 -21.04 6.59
C PRO A 591 35.22 -21.16 5.34
N PRO A 592 35.91 -22.30 5.12
CA PRO A 592 36.83 -22.52 3.99
C PRO A 592 36.12 -23.00 2.69
N PRO A 593 36.79 -22.95 1.51
CA PRO A 593 36.17 -23.24 0.21
C PRO A 593 36.40 -24.67 -0.35
N GLY A 594 35.42 -25.19 -1.10
CA GLY A 594 35.63 -26.16 -2.21
C GLY A 594 35.34 -27.66 -1.99
N GLU A 595 34.13 -28.08 -2.41
CA GLU A 595 33.80 -29.24 -3.30
C GLU A 595 34.26 -30.70 -3.03
N PRO A 596 33.62 -31.75 -3.63
CA PRO A 596 32.46 -31.78 -4.56
C PRO A 596 31.29 -32.72 -4.16
N TYR A 597 30.16 -32.59 -4.91
CA TYR A 597 29.09 -33.58 -5.18
C TYR A 597 28.53 -34.53 -4.09
N SER A 598 27.25 -34.34 -3.76
CA SER A 598 26.25 -35.42 -3.65
C SER A 598 24.83 -34.88 -3.89
N ASP A 599 23.98 -35.73 -4.47
CA ASP A 599 22.70 -35.42 -5.12
C ASP A 599 21.57 -34.97 -4.14
N PRO A 600 20.75 -33.95 -4.46
CA PRO A 600 19.60 -33.57 -3.62
C PRO A 600 18.38 -34.45 -3.88
N VAL A 601 18.03 -35.30 -2.91
CA VAL A 601 16.77 -36.07 -2.92
C VAL A 601 15.56 -35.11 -2.81
N LEU A 602 14.71 -35.12 -3.83
CA LEU A 602 13.47 -34.35 -3.89
C LEU A 602 12.42 -34.88 -2.89
N PRO A 603 11.63 -34.00 -2.21
CA PRO A 603 10.41 -34.43 -1.54
C PRO A 603 9.34 -34.85 -2.58
N PRO A 604 8.47 -35.83 -2.25
CA PRO A 604 7.64 -36.49 -3.26
C PRO A 604 6.53 -35.61 -3.83
N ARG A 605 6.49 -35.56 -5.17
CA ARG A 605 5.42 -35.00 -5.99
C ARG A 605 4.09 -35.70 -5.64
N ARG A 606 3.02 -34.94 -5.35
CA ARG A 606 1.67 -35.51 -5.27
C ARG A 606 1.25 -36.07 -6.65
N PRO A 607 0.56 -37.22 -6.71
CA PRO A 607 0.19 -37.83 -7.98
C PRO A 607 -1.01 -37.12 -8.64
N GLU A 608 -0.77 -36.49 -9.78
CA GLU A 608 -1.83 -36.21 -10.76
C GLU A 608 -2.28 -37.54 -11.38
N ARG A 609 -3.56 -37.89 -11.24
CA ARG A 609 -4.18 -38.93 -12.08
C ARG A 609 -4.67 -38.31 -13.37
N PHE A 610 -3.94 -38.52 -14.45
CA PHE A 610 -4.53 -38.52 -15.80
C PHE A 610 -5.24 -39.85 -16.05
N PHE A 611 -6.50 -39.80 -16.46
CA PHE A 611 -7.18 -40.75 -17.35
C PHE A 611 -8.42 -40.03 -17.96
N PRO A 612 -8.97 -40.48 -19.11
CA PRO A 612 -9.05 -39.58 -20.25
C PRO A 612 -10.47 -39.18 -20.68
N ASN A 613 -10.58 -38.03 -21.37
CA ASN A 613 -11.67 -37.76 -22.33
C ASN A 613 -11.53 -38.73 -23.51
N PRO A 614 -12.61 -39.22 -24.16
CA PRO A 614 -13.60 -38.39 -24.88
C PRO A 614 -15.03 -39.03 -24.93
N PRO A 615 -15.98 -38.68 -25.86
CA PRO A 615 -16.12 -37.54 -26.77
C PRO A 615 -17.48 -36.77 -26.70
N ASN A 616 -17.52 -35.60 -27.35
CA ASN A 616 -18.67 -34.90 -27.95
C ASN A 616 -20.14 -35.25 -27.58
N THR A 617 -20.91 -34.21 -27.21
CA THR A 617 -22.13 -33.85 -27.95
C THR A 617 -22.54 -32.40 -27.66
N GLY A 618 -22.90 -31.63 -28.68
CA GLY A 618 -23.34 -30.24 -28.53
C GLY A 618 -24.86 -30.08 -28.53
N ARG A 619 -25.36 -29.17 -27.69
CA ARG A 619 -26.64 -28.42 -27.80
C ARG A 619 -26.53 -27.26 -26.80
N LEU A 620 -26.57 -26.00 -27.26
CA LEU A 620 -27.80 -25.22 -27.42
C LEU A 620 -28.63 -25.19 -26.14
N SER A 621 -28.38 -24.19 -25.28
CA SER A 621 -29.40 -23.65 -24.37
C SER A 621 -30.00 -22.41 -25.01
N GLY A 622 -31.23 -22.55 -25.50
CA GLY A 622 -32.12 -21.43 -25.78
C GLY A 622 -32.95 -21.04 -24.54
N PRO A 623 -33.83 -20.04 -24.66
CA PRO A 623 -34.45 -19.37 -23.52
C PRO A 623 -35.86 -19.88 -23.14
N ALA A 624 -36.33 -19.40 -21.98
CA ALA A 624 -37.72 -19.12 -21.58
C ALA A 624 -38.82 -20.21 -21.64
N GLU A 625 -39.57 -20.34 -20.54
CA GLU A 625 -41.05 -20.24 -20.41
C GLU A 625 -41.45 -20.63 -18.97
N LEU A 626 -41.95 -19.68 -18.16
CA LEU A 626 -43.36 -19.41 -17.88
C LEU A 626 -44.14 -20.55 -17.19
N ARG A 627 -44.47 -20.37 -15.89
CA ARG A 627 -45.79 -20.69 -15.30
C ARG A 627 -46.05 -20.03 -13.94
N THR A 628 -46.80 -18.93 -14.00
CA THR A 628 -47.97 -18.58 -13.16
C THR A 628 -48.06 -19.03 -11.69
N TYR A 629 -48.10 -18.02 -10.81
CA TYR A 629 -49.01 -17.83 -9.66
C TYR A 629 -49.63 -19.05 -8.96
N ASN A 630 -49.46 -19.10 -7.64
CA ASN A 630 -50.62 -19.21 -6.76
C ASN A 630 -50.45 -18.30 -5.53
N MET A 631 -51.45 -17.47 -5.25
CA MET A 631 -51.44 -16.49 -4.18
C MET A 631 -52.28 -17.04 -3.03
N GLN A 632 -51.71 -17.21 -1.85
CA GLN A 632 -52.46 -17.66 -0.68
C GLN A 632 -52.13 -16.82 0.54
N SER A 633 -52.98 -15.83 0.78
CA SER A 633 -53.02 -15.02 2.00
C SER A 633 -53.53 -15.84 3.17
N PHE A 634 -52.85 -15.80 4.31
CA PHE A 634 -53.47 -16.08 5.60
C PHE A 634 -52.88 -15.18 6.69
N ASP A 635 -53.78 -14.49 7.40
CA ASP A 635 -53.48 -13.83 8.66
C ASP A 635 -53.03 -14.84 9.72
N LYS A 636 -51.89 -14.55 10.39
CA LYS A 636 -51.77 -14.56 11.86
C LYS A 636 -50.43 -13.99 12.33
#